data_AF-A0A1H9APL9-F1
#
_entry.id   AF-A0A1H9APL9-F1
#
_cell.length_a   1.000
_cell.length_b   1.000
_cell.length_c   1.000
_cell.angle_alpha   90.00
_cell.angle_beta   90.00
_cell.angle_gamma   90.00
#
_symmetry.space_group_name_H-M   'P 1'
#
loop_
_entity.id
_entity.type
_entity.pdbx_description
1 polymer ?
#
loop_
_entity_poly.entity_id
_entity_poly.type
_entity_poly.pdbx_seq_one_letter_code
_entity_poly.pdbx_strand_id
1 'polypeptide(L)'
;MLHKMRYRLALDLGSTSLGWAMVRLNANQQPCAVIQAGVRIFSNGRNPKDGSSLAVTRREARSMRRRRDRLLKRKARMMRTLIEYGFFPADETQRKALENLNPYALRAKGLDEALIPSEFARALFHINQRRGFKSNRKTDKKDSDSGALKTAIKQLHSVLDPQGNDGKPRTVGELLYKRFTDLSKLPKDRTVRARYRQDKTVKDDGKTKIDKYYDLYIDRAMIEQEFDALWKKQSELNPILFTENARADLKDVLLYQRSLKPVKPGRCTFMPEEERAPLALPSTQRFRMYQEVNNLRILREGLKEESLTLQQRDDLINLLEKNNRRTFTQIKKLLGVGGSVQFNFEDPKREELKGNTTSAILGKSEHFGEAWFAFNEAKQDAIVLQLIKEENEAKLVRWLQDETGIDEKRAEVIANTGLPEGYGSLCIEALARILPELRRDVMTYDKAVQVAGFEHHSKLNRNEEIPDITFKIESIDRNSGEIKEFHLHKELPYYGEYLQRHVGFGSGKPEDSIEKRYGKIANPTVHIGLNQVRVVVNALIKRYGHPSEIIVEVARDLKQSKDRRDEENKRQAENQKRNERLRKDIADILGISEERVRRDDIEKMILWEELSFDPADRRCPYSGVQVSTVMLLSDEVEVEHILPFSQTLDDSLNNKTVALRQANRIKGNRTPWEAFGISDILGFDYAGILTRAELMPKAKRYRFAEDGYQRWLKDDAGFLARALNDTRHLSKIAREYMSLICPNTRVIPGQMTAMLRRNFGLNDVLGLNGEKNRNDHRHHAVDACVIAVTDQGLLQRFAAASASARERQLNRLVENMPLPWESYREHVQRAIDGIWVSHRPDHSHEGAMHNDTAYGLRGNGRVSFYKVVDGARIC
;
A
#
# COMPACT_ATOMS: atom_id res chain seq x y z
N MET A 1 6.91 47.42 29.08
CA MET A 1 6.52 46.16 28.42
C MET A 1 6.61 46.34 26.91
N LEU A 2 7.62 45.78 26.25
CA LEU A 2 7.68 45.76 24.78
C LEU A 2 6.40 45.09 24.26
N HIS A 3 5.57 45.82 23.50
CA HIS A 3 4.39 45.24 22.87
C HIS A 3 4.81 44.03 22.03
N LYS A 4 4.32 42.84 22.41
CA LYS A 4 4.57 41.59 21.71
C LYS A 4 4.06 41.75 20.28
N MET A 5 4.97 41.63 19.31
CA MET A 5 4.65 41.84 17.89
C MET A 5 3.58 40.83 17.46
N ARG A 6 2.42 41.31 16.98
CA ARG A 6 1.41 40.43 16.37
C ARG A 6 1.86 40.09 14.97
N TYR A 7 1.95 38.81 14.67
CA TYR A 7 2.38 38.35 13.35
C TYR A 7 1.64 37.09 12.92
N ARG A 8 1.54 36.94 11.61
CA ARG A 8 1.04 35.77 10.92
C ARG A 8 2.20 34.99 10.34
N LEU A 9 2.20 33.67 10.55
CA LEU A 9 3.15 32.75 9.96
C LEU A 9 2.49 31.98 8.81
N ALA A 10 3.05 32.09 7.62
CA ALA A 10 2.62 31.32 6.46
C ALA A 10 3.64 30.23 6.14
N LEU A 11 3.15 29.04 5.80
CA LEU A 11 3.96 27.87 5.44
C LEU A 11 3.55 27.34 4.06
N ASP A 12 4.48 27.36 3.11
CA ASP A 12 4.45 26.60 1.85
C ASP A 12 5.13 25.24 2.10
N LEU A 13 4.35 24.16 2.06
CA LEU A 13 4.85 22.82 2.36
C LEU A 13 5.00 22.00 1.08
N GLY A 14 6.25 21.72 0.71
CA GLY A 14 6.61 20.79 -0.35
C GLY A 14 7.01 19.41 0.18
N SER A 15 7.11 18.43 -0.72
CA SER A 15 7.62 17.10 -0.38
C SER A 15 9.13 17.08 -0.01
N THR A 16 9.87 18.11 -0.43
CA THR A 16 11.33 18.28 -0.23
C THR A 16 11.70 19.70 0.22
N SER A 17 10.72 20.54 0.51
CA SER A 17 10.93 21.95 0.82
C SER A 17 9.90 22.48 1.81
N LEU A 18 10.29 23.51 2.55
CA LEU A 18 9.44 24.30 3.42
C LEU A 18 9.78 25.77 3.18
N GLY A 19 8.89 26.49 2.49
CA GLY A 19 8.90 27.94 2.42
C GLY A 19 8.14 28.52 3.61
N TRP A 20 8.63 29.60 4.19
CA TRP A 20 7.93 30.29 5.26
C TRP A 20 8.05 31.81 5.15
N ALA A 21 7.01 32.51 5.59
CA ALA A 21 6.97 33.97 5.66
C ALA A 21 6.30 34.45 6.94
N MET A 22 6.88 35.49 7.55
CA MET A 22 6.36 36.17 8.73
C MET A 22 5.88 37.57 8.32
N VAL A 23 4.60 37.85 8.56
CA VAL A 23 3.99 39.14 8.22
C VAL A 23 3.41 39.77 9.47
N ARG A 24 3.75 41.05 9.72
CA ARG A 24 3.24 41.83 10.84
C ARG A 24 1.76 42.13 10.65
N LEU A 25 0.99 41.99 11.71
CA LEU A 25 -0.43 42.34 11.76
C LEU A 25 -0.63 43.68 12.46
N ASN A 26 -1.50 44.52 11.91
CA ASN A 26 -1.92 45.77 12.54
C ASN A 26 -2.96 45.50 13.66
N ALA A 27 -3.49 46.57 14.28
CA ALA A 27 -4.50 46.46 15.33
C ALA A 27 -5.77 45.70 14.89
N ASN A 28 -6.11 45.78 13.61
CA ASN A 28 -7.26 45.15 12.97
C ASN A 28 -6.96 43.74 12.42
N GLN A 29 -5.82 43.14 12.79
CA GLN A 29 -5.36 41.82 12.31
C GLN A 29 -5.13 41.74 10.79
N GLN A 30 -4.86 42.87 10.14
CA GLN A 30 -4.54 42.94 8.72
C GLN A 30 -3.02 42.94 8.50
N PRO A 31 -2.52 42.25 7.47
CA PRO A 31 -1.10 42.24 7.13
C PRO A 31 -0.62 43.63 6.70
N CYS A 32 0.51 44.08 7.22
CA CYS A 32 1.03 45.44 6.94
C CYS A 32 2.54 45.52 6.66
N ALA A 33 3.31 44.46 6.90
CA ALA A 33 4.73 44.41 6.56
C ALA A 33 5.24 42.97 6.52
N VAL A 34 6.10 42.63 5.55
CA VAL A 34 6.90 41.40 5.57
C VAL A 34 8.05 41.62 6.55
N ILE A 35 8.10 40.80 7.61
CA ILE A 35 9.17 40.84 8.62
C ILE A 35 10.36 40.06 8.12
N GLN A 36 10.13 38.80 7.73
CA GLN A 36 11.17 37.89 7.27
C GLN A 36 10.55 36.74 6.49
N ALA A 37 11.33 36.15 5.59
CA ALA A 37 10.98 34.92 4.89
C ALA A 37 12.19 33.98 4.83
N GLY A 38 11.96 32.71 4.50
CA GLY A 38 13.05 31.75 4.35
C GLY A 38 12.61 30.45 3.70
N VAL A 39 13.61 29.65 3.33
CA VAL A 39 13.42 28.33 2.71
C VAL A 39 14.29 27.31 3.41
N ARG A 40 13.68 26.15 3.72
CA ARG A 40 14.34 24.96 4.23
C ARG A 40 14.19 23.81 3.23
N ILE A 41 15.30 23.30 2.71
CA ILE A 41 15.36 22.17 1.76
C ILE A 41 15.78 20.89 2.48
N PHE A 42 15.13 19.78 2.16
CA PHE A 42 15.37 18.46 2.76
C PHE A 42 15.03 17.30 1.81
N SER A 43 15.59 16.12 2.08
CA SER A 43 15.28 14.91 1.30
C SER A 43 13.93 14.29 1.70
N ASN A 44 13.25 13.64 0.75
CA ASN A 44 11.93 13.01 0.97
C ASN A 44 12.01 11.58 1.55
N GLY A 45 13.22 11.08 1.87
CA GLY A 45 13.43 9.75 2.45
C GLY A 45 13.11 8.57 1.52
N ARG A 46 13.18 8.79 0.20
CA ARG A 46 12.87 7.79 -0.84
C ARG A 46 14.07 7.60 -1.78
N ASN A 47 14.10 6.44 -2.43
CA ASN A 47 15.08 6.16 -3.46
C ASN A 47 14.75 7.01 -4.71
N PRO A 48 15.71 7.81 -5.22
CA PRO A 48 15.49 8.65 -6.39
C PRO A 48 15.14 7.88 -7.67
N LYS A 49 15.51 6.59 -7.79
CA LYS A 49 15.34 5.81 -9.03
C LYS A 49 13.96 5.17 -9.18
N ASP A 50 13.40 4.66 -8.09
CA ASP A 50 12.17 3.85 -8.09
C ASP A 50 11.04 4.48 -7.24
N GLY A 51 11.31 5.59 -6.54
CA GLY A 51 10.36 6.27 -5.66
C GLY A 51 9.94 5.45 -4.43
N SER A 52 10.54 4.28 -4.21
CA SER A 52 10.29 3.41 -3.07
C SER A 52 10.84 4.06 -1.79
N SER A 53 10.26 3.69 -0.65
CA SER A 53 10.81 4.15 0.63
C SER A 53 12.14 3.45 0.91
N LEU A 54 13.15 4.20 1.35
CA LEU A 54 14.44 3.65 1.81
C LEU A 54 14.27 2.60 2.93
N ALA A 55 13.16 2.66 3.68
CA ALA A 55 12.81 1.67 4.69
C ALA A 55 12.43 0.31 4.10
N VAL A 56 11.91 0.23 2.87
CA VAL A 56 11.57 -1.02 2.18
C VAL A 56 12.86 -1.75 1.80
N THR A 57 13.80 -1.06 1.13
CA THR A 57 15.13 -1.61 0.80
C THR A 57 15.84 -2.15 2.04
N ARG A 58 15.82 -1.38 3.15
CA ARG A 58 16.40 -1.83 4.44
C ARG A 58 15.68 -3.06 5.00
N ARG A 59 14.35 -3.16 4.85
CA ARG A 59 13.53 -4.29 5.33
C ARG A 59 13.82 -5.56 4.54
N GLU A 60 13.96 -5.47 3.23
CA GLU A 60 14.29 -6.60 2.35
C GLU A 60 15.69 -7.15 2.66
N ALA A 61 16.69 -6.27 2.73
CA ALA A 61 18.05 -6.67 3.12
C ALA A 61 18.08 -7.32 4.50
N ARG A 62 17.34 -6.78 5.48
CA ARG A 62 17.17 -7.40 6.81
C ARG A 62 16.50 -8.76 6.74
N SER A 63 15.49 -8.93 5.89
CA SER A 63 14.81 -10.21 5.68
C SER A 63 15.78 -11.26 5.12
N MET A 64 16.56 -10.90 4.09
CA MET A 64 17.60 -11.76 3.51
C MET A 64 18.66 -12.17 4.54
N ARG A 65 19.20 -11.23 5.31
CA ARG A 65 20.16 -11.52 6.39
C ARG A 65 19.57 -12.47 7.42
N ARG A 66 18.36 -12.21 7.93
CA ARG A 66 17.68 -13.10 8.88
C ARG A 66 17.44 -14.50 8.33
N ARG A 67 17.06 -14.63 7.06
CA ARG A 67 16.88 -15.94 6.41
C ARG A 67 18.20 -16.71 6.39
N ARG A 68 19.30 -16.06 5.97
CA ARG A 68 20.65 -16.63 5.98
C ARG A 68 21.10 -17.02 7.39
N ASP A 69 21.01 -16.13 8.36
CA ASP A 69 21.46 -16.39 9.73
C ASP A 69 20.68 -17.55 10.37
N ARG A 70 19.36 -17.61 10.13
CA ARG A 70 18.52 -18.72 10.63
C ARG A 70 18.86 -20.04 9.94
N LEU A 71 19.19 -20.02 8.66
CA LEU A 71 19.69 -21.21 7.95
C LEU A 71 21.01 -21.69 8.58
N LEU A 72 21.98 -20.80 8.77
CA LEU A 72 23.28 -21.14 9.37
C LEU A 72 23.14 -21.65 10.81
N LYS A 73 22.36 -20.96 11.65
CA LYS A 73 22.08 -21.40 13.04
C LYS A 73 21.41 -22.77 13.07
N ARG A 74 20.46 -23.03 12.18
CA ARG A 74 19.83 -24.35 12.07
C ARG A 74 20.82 -25.43 11.64
N LYS A 75 21.67 -25.15 10.65
CA LYS A 75 22.73 -26.08 10.23
C LYS A 75 23.68 -26.38 11.38
N ALA A 76 24.12 -25.36 12.12
CA ALA A 76 24.99 -25.54 13.28
C ALA A 76 24.33 -26.36 14.39
N ARG A 77 23.06 -26.07 14.72
CA ARG A 77 22.28 -26.83 15.70
C ARG A 77 22.14 -28.29 15.27
N MET A 78 21.77 -28.54 14.00
CA MET A 78 21.64 -29.89 13.45
C MET A 78 22.96 -30.65 13.49
N MET A 79 24.07 -30.00 13.10
CA MET A 79 25.40 -30.60 13.16
C MET A 79 25.76 -31.02 14.60
N ARG A 80 25.58 -30.12 15.56
CA ARG A 80 25.88 -30.38 16.97
C ARG A 80 25.01 -31.51 17.53
N THR A 81 23.70 -31.48 17.30
CA THR A 81 22.78 -32.51 17.77
C THR A 81 23.08 -33.88 17.15
N LEU A 82 23.49 -33.93 15.87
CA LEU A 82 23.95 -35.18 15.25
C LEU A 82 25.24 -35.72 15.89
N ILE A 83 26.16 -34.86 16.32
CA ILE A 83 27.39 -35.27 17.01
C ILE A 83 27.08 -35.75 18.44
N GLU A 84 26.25 -35.00 19.17
CA GLU A 84 25.83 -35.31 20.55
C GLU A 84 25.18 -36.69 20.64
N TYR A 85 24.34 -37.06 19.67
CA TYR A 85 23.70 -38.38 19.60
C TYR A 85 24.53 -39.45 18.86
N GLY A 86 25.80 -39.17 18.51
CA GLY A 86 26.71 -40.16 17.92
C GLY A 86 26.44 -40.50 16.45
N PHE A 87 25.61 -39.73 15.74
CA PHE A 87 25.37 -39.93 14.31
C PHE A 87 26.49 -39.36 13.43
N PHE A 88 27.04 -38.20 13.80
CA PHE A 88 28.20 -37.64 13.11
C PHE A 88 29.50 -37.85 13.92
N PRO A 89 30.64 -38.09 13.24
CA PRO A 89 31.92 -38.13 13.92
C PRO A 89 32.25 -36.75 14.52
N ALA A 90 32.94 -36.72 15.66
CA ALA A 90 33.40 -35.50 16.30
C ALA A 90 34.55 -34.82 15.52
N ASP A 91 35.34 -35.60 14.78
CA ASP A 91 36.39 -35.10 13.90
C ASP A 91 35.82 -34.38 12.66
N GLU A 92 36.38 -33.22 12.34
CA GLU A 92 35.90 -32.41 11.21
C GLU A 92 36.29 -32.99 9.85
N THR A 93 37.47 -33.59 9.74
CA THR A 93 37.98 -34.18 8.49
C THR A 93 37.11 -35.36 8.07
N GLN A 94 36.78 -36.24 9.01
CA GLN A 94 35.85 -37.36 8.79
C GLN A 94 34.46 -36.89 8.39
N ARG A 95 33.92 -35.83 9.03
CA ARG A 95 32.63 -35.26 8.61
C ARG A 95 32.69 -34.69 7.20
N LYS A 96 33.79 -34.01 6.84
CA LYS A 96 33.96 -33.37 5.53
C LYS A 96 34.02 -34.40 4.41
N ALA A 97 34.63 -35.56 4.65
CA ALA A 97 34.64 -36.67 3.70
C ALA A 97 33.22 -37.15 3.30
N LEU A 98 32.22 -37.00 4.20
CA LEU A 98 30.82 -37.38 3.93
C LEU A 98 30.13 -36.50 2.89
N GLU A 99 30.67 -35.32 2.55
CA GLU A 99 30.06 -34.44 1.54
C GLU A 99 29.96 -35.11 0.16
N ASN A 100 30.92 -36.00 -0.16
CA ASN A 100 31.00 -36.75 -1.41
C ASN A 100 29.91 -37.83 -1.55
N LEU A 101 29.30 -38.26 -0.44
CA LEU A 101 28.22 -39.24 -0.48
C LEU A 101 26.97 -38.60 -1.08
N ASN A 102 26.28 -39.35 -1.95
CA ASN A 102 25.04 -38.91 -2.56
C ASN A 102 23.89 -38.95 -1.53
N PRO A 103 23.40 -37.79 -1.05
CA PRO A 103 22.38 -37.79 -0.02
C PRO A 103 21.02 -38.30 -0.50
N TYR A 104 20.73 -38.24 -1.81
CA TYR A 104 19.49 -38.77 -2.36
C TYR A 104 19.49 -40.29 -2.34
N ALA A 105 20.62 -40.91 -2.72
CA ALA A 105 20.79 -42.35 -2.63
C ALA A 105 20.63 -42.86 -1.19
N LEU A 106 21.26 -42.18 -0.23
CA LEU A 106 21.16 -42.53 1.20
C LEU A 106 19.73 -42.40 1.74
N ARG A 107 19.00 -41.35 1.34
CA ARG A 107 17.59 -41.15 1.72
C ARG A 107 16.67 -42.24 1.16
N ALA A 108 16.98 -42.79 -0.01
CA ALA A 108 16.24 -43.93 -0.56
C ALA A 108 16.64 -45.25 0.13
N LYS A 109 17.95 -45.52 0.22
CA LYS A 109 18.52 -46.74 0.86
C LYS A 109 18.03 -46.92 2.30
N GLY A 110 17.96 -45.84 3.09
CA GLY A 110 17.57 -45.90 4.50
C GLY A 110 16.11 -46.28 4.77
N LEU A 111 15.28 -46.46 3.75
CA LEU A 111 13.93 -46.99 3.88
C LEU A 111 13.88 -48.52 3.87
N ASP A 112 14.97 -49.17 3.44
CA ASP A 112 15.03 -50.61 3.25
C ASP A 112 16.17 -51.24 4.07
N GLU A 113 17.33 -50.60 4.09
CA GLU A 113 18.56 -51.11 4.69
C GLU A 113 19.02 -50.27 5.88
N ALA A 114 19.83 -50.87 6.75
CA ALA A 114 20.50 -50.13 7.82
C ALA A 114 21.53 -49.17 7.21
N LEU A 115 21.44 -47.89 7.58
CA LEU A 115 22.47 -46.90 7.29
C LEU A 115 23.49 -46.90 8.42
N ILE A 116 24.77 -46.76 8.09
CA ILE A 116 25.75 -46.43 9.12
C ILE A 116 25.40 -45.04 9.71
N PRO A 117 25.74 -44.76 10.98
CA PRO A 117 25.32 -43.53 11.65
C PRO A 117 25.65 -42.25 10.84
N SER A 118 26.83 -42.20 10.23
CA SER A 118 27.30 -41.09 9.40
C SER A 118 26.55 -40.94 8.08
N GLU A 119 26.03 -42.03 7.50
CA GLU A 119 25.16 -42.00 6.32
C GLU A 119 23.79 -41.41 6.65
N PHE A 120 23.18 -41.85 7.76
CA PHE A 120 21.93 -41.27 8.24
C PHE A 120 22.08 -39.78 8.53
N ALA A 121 23.17 -39.40 9.20
CA ALA A 121 23.48 -38.00 9.47
C ALA A 121 23.64 -37.17 8.18
N ARG A 122 24.31 -37.72 7.15
CA ARG A 122 24.45 -37.07 5.83
C ARG A 122 23.11 -36.86 5.14
N ALA A 123 22.22 -37.85 5.19
CA ALA A 123 20.86 -37.79 4.65
C ALA A 123 20.04 -36.70 5.39
N LEU A 124 20.00 -36.74 6.72
CA LEU A 124 19.23 -35.79 7.52
C LEU A 124 19.78 -34.36 7.43
N PHE A 125 21.10 -34.18 7.40
CA PHE A 125 21.71 -32.87 7.22
C PHE A 125 21.36 -32.26 5.86
N HIS A 126 21.25 -33.08 4.81
CA HIS A 126 20.76 -32.63 3.51
C HIS A 126 19.30 -32.17 3.56
N ILE A 127 18.42 -32.96 4.20
CA ILE A 127 17.01 -32.60 4.43
C ILE A 127 16.93 -31.26 5.20
N ASN A 128 17.77 -31.07 6.21
CA ASN A 128 17.83 -29.84 7.01
C ASN A 128 18.14 -28.59 6.18
N GLN A 129 19.00 -28.70 5.16
CA GLN A 129 19.35 -27.59 4.28
C GLN A 129 18.16 -27.16 3.41
N ARG A 130 17.29 -28.11 3.02
CA ARG A 130 16.17 -27.91 2.09
C ARG A 130 14.85 -28.47 2.64
N ARG A 131 14.48 -28.01 3.82
CA ARG A 131 13.35 -28.52 4.59
C ARG A 131 11.94 -28.23 4.04
N GLY A 132 11.77 -27.89 2.75
CA GLY A 132 10.45 -27.64 2.16
C GLY A 132 9.75 -26.35 2.60
N PHE A 133 8.70 -25.96 1.90
CA PHE A 133 7.87 -24.79 2.21
C PHE A 133 6.83 -25.13 3.27
N LYS A 134 6.66 -24.25 4.28
CA LYS A 134 5.60 -24.40 5.27
C LYS A 134 4.47 -23.45 4.89
N SER A 135 3.34 -24.01 4.49
CA SER A 135 2.15 -23.23 4.16
C SER A 135 1.66 -22.44 5.37
N ASN A 136 1.17 -21.24 5.11
CA ASN A 136 0.51 -20.40 6.10
C ASN A 136 -0.75 -19.81 5.46
N ARG A 137 -1.91 -20.17 6.02
CA ARG A 137 -3.24 -19.82 5.48
C ARG A 137 -3.40 -18.31 5.23
N LYS A 138 -2.74 -17.45 6.02
CA LYS A 138 -2.85 -15.99 5.90
C LYS A 138 -1.98 -15.40 4.78
N THR A 139 -0.80 -15.95 4.53
CA THR A 139 0.10 -15.43 3.50
C THR A 139 -0.20 -16.02 2.13
N ASP A 140 -0.66 -17.27 2.10
CA ASP A 140 -0.78 -18.05 0.87
C ASP A 140 -2.09 -17.77 0.10
N LYS A 141 -2.96 -16.89 0.64
CA LYS A 141 -4.17 -16.40 -0.04
C LYS A 141 -3.88 -15.26 -1.04
N LYS A 142 -2.74 -14.57 -0.93
CA LYS A 142 -2.46 -13.29 -1.64
C LYS A 142 -1.60 -13.40 -2.91
N ASP A 143 -0.98 -14.55 -3.14
CA ASP A 143 0.02 -14.70 -4.18
C ASP A 143 -0.58 -15.37 -5.43
N SER A 144 -0.43 -14.76 -6.62
CA SER A 144 -0.84 -15.39 -7.89
C SER A 144 -0.10 -16.70 -8.12
N ASP A 145 1.16 -16.76 -7.67
CA ASP A 145 2.04 -17.92 -7.79
C ASP A 145 1.68 -19.02 -6.78
N SER A 146 0.85 -18.70 -5.77
CA SER A 146 0.35 -19.69 -4.81
C SER A 146 -0.49 -20.76 -5.49
N GLY A 147 -1.15 -20.45 -6.61
CA GLY A 147 -1.91 -21.43 -7.39
C GLY A 147 -1.00 -22.51 -7.98
N ALA A 148 0.00 -22.10 -8.77
CA ALA A 148 0.98 -23.00 -9.37
C ALA A 148 1.74 -23.81 -8.29
N LEU A 149 2.10 -23.16 -7.18
CA LEU A 149 2.76 -23.79 -6.04
C LEU A 149 1.88 -24.85 -5.36
N LYS A 150 0.63 -24.50 -5.00
CA LYS A 150 -0.32 -25.42 -4.35
C LYS A 150 -0.66 -26.59 -5.26
N THR A 151 -0.85 -26.33 -6.55
CA THR A 151 -1.07 -27.39 -7.55
C THR A 151 0.13 -28.33 -7.61
N ALA A 152 1.36 -27.81 -7.68
CA ALA A 152 2.56 -28.64 -7.69
C ALA A 152 2.74 -29.44 -6.38
N ILE A 153 2.43 -28.86 -5.22
CA ILE A 153 2.43 -29.56 -3.92
C ILE A 153 1.41 -30.70 -3.93
N LYS A 154 0.16 -30.43 -4.37
CA LYS A 154 -0.91 -31.44 -4.46
C LYS A 154 -0.56 -32.57 -5.43
N GLN A 155 -0.04 -32.23 -6.60
CA GLN A 155 0.45 -33.20 -7.58
C GLN A 155 1.57 -34.05 -6.97
N LEU A 156 2.53 -33.44 -6.29
CA LEU A 156 3.64 -34.17 -5.68
C LEU A 156 3.15 -35.12 -4.57
N HIS A 157 2.19 -34.70 -3.74
CA HIS A 157 1.52 -35.60 -2.77
C HIS A 157 0.87 -36.80 -3.45
N SER A 158 0.17 -36.60 -4.58
CA SER A 158 -0.51 -37.70 -5.30
C SER A 158 0.44 -38.74 -5.92
N VAL A 159 1.70 -38.36 -6.13
CA VAL A 159 2.76 -39.23 -6.65
C VAL A 159 3.39 -40.06 -5.53
N LEU A 160 3.29 -39.60 -4.28
CA LEU A 160 3.82 -40.32 -3.11
C LEU A 160 2.77 -41.30 -2.58
N ASP A 161 3.24 -42.46 -2.14
CA ASP A 161 2.43 -43.40 -1.36
C ASP A 161 3.28 -43.96 -0.22
N PRO A 162 3.01 -43.62 1.05
CA PRO A 162 3.78 -44.12 2.19
C PRO A 162 3.88 -45.65 2.30
N GLN A 163 2.96 -46.40 1.69
CA GLN A 163 2.99 -47.87 1.64
C GLN A 163 3.76 -48.40 0.42
N GLY A 164 4.08 -47.55 -0.55
CA GLY A 164 4.83 -47.93 -1.75
C GLY A 164 4.03 -48.74 -2.77
N ASN A 165 2.69 -48.70 -2.72
CA ASN A 165 1.86 -49.46 -3.66
C ASN A 165 2.12 -49.02 -5.11
N ASP A 166 1.95 -49.96 -6.05
CA ASP A 166 2.15 -49.75 -7.49
C ASP A 166 3.54 -49.20 -7.85
N GLY A 167 4.56 -49.46 -7.02
CA GLY A 167 5.92 -48.96 -7.22
C GLY A 167 6.09 -47.46 -6.97
N LYS A 168 5.06 -46.79 -6.43
CA LYS A 168 5.12 -45.37 -6.08
C LYS A 168 6.19 -45.12 -5.01
N PRO A 169 6.92 -43.98 -5.07
CA PRO A 169 7.89 -43.64 -4.04
C PRO A 169 7.21 -43.40 -2.69
N ARG A 170 7.81 -43.91 -1.61
CA ARG A 170 7.30 -43.76 -0.25
C ARG A 170 7.55 -42.38 0.33
N THR A 171 8.67 -41.76 -0.07
CA THR A 171 9.09 -40.46 0.44
C THR A 171 9.61 -39.56 -0.68
N VAL A 172 9.74 -38.27 -0.39
CA VAL A 172 10.35 -37.31 -1.32
C VAL A 172 11.82 -37.63 -1.59
N GLY A 173 12.56 -38.15 -0.61
CA GLY A 173 13.94 -38.61 -0.81
C GLY A 173 14.05 -39.69 -1.87
N GLU A 174 13.20 -40.71 -1.76
CA GLU A 174 13.12 -41.80 -2.74
C GLU A 174 12.70 -41.30 -4.12
N LEU A 175 11.67 -40.45 -4.19
CA LEU A 175 11.21 -39.85 -5.45
C LEU A 175 12.33 -39.03 -6.13
N LEU A 176 13.04 -38.20 -5.37
CA LEU A 176 14.12 -37.37 -5.92
C LEU A 176 15.30 -38.22 -6.40
N TYR A 177 15.60 -39.32 -5.71
CA TYR A 177 16.64 -40.25 -6.15
C TYR A 177 16.24 -40.95 -7.46
N LYS A 178 15.04 -41.55 -7.51
CA LYS A 178 14.48 -42.16 -8.74
C LYS A 178 14.53 -41.17 -9.91
N ARG A 179 14.10 -39.92 -9.69
CA ARG A 179 14.12 -38.86 -10.70
C ARG A 179 15.53 -38.49 -11.16
N PHE A 180 16.49 -38.44 -10.24
CA PHE A 180 17.88 -38.10 -10.52
C PHE A 180 18.59 -39.19 -11.35
N THR A 181 18.30 -40.46 -11.08
CA THR A 181 18.93 -41.62 -11.74
C THR A 181 18.21 -42.10 -13.00
N ASP A 182 17.04 -41.52 -13.33
CA ASP A 182 16.27 -41.89 -14.50
C ASP A 182 16.96 -41.43 -15.80
N LEU A 183 17.81 -42.31 -16.34
CA LEU A 183 18.57 -42.06 -17.57
C LEU A 183 17.69 -41.99 -18.82
N SER A 184 16.42 -42.42 -18.75
CA SER A 184 15.47 -42.35 -19.87
C SER A 184 14.97 -40.91 -20.13
N LYS A 185 15.05 -40.02 -19.13
CA LYS A 185 14.55 -38.62 -19.23
C LYS A 185 15.63 -37.65 -19.69
N LEU A 186 15.29 -36.45 -20.14
CA LEU A 186 16.30 -35.43 -20.46
C LEU A 186 16.96 -34.85 -19.18
N PRO A 187 18.20 -34.33 -19.22
CA PRO A 187 18.87 -33.75 -18.05
C PRO A 187 18.06 -32.65 -17.34
N LYS A 188 17.31 -31.85 -18.10
CA LYS A 188 16.39 -30.83 -17.58
C LYS A 188 15.27 -31.42 -16.73
N ASP A 189 14.86 -32.66 -16.98
CA ASP A 189 13.74 -33.32 -16.31
C ASP A 189 14.20 -34.22 -15.15
N ARG A 190 15.50 -34.53 -15.07
CA ARG A 190 16.18 -35.19 -13.93
C ARG A 190 16.53 -34.23 -12.77
N THR A 191 16.14 -32.96 -12.86
CA THR A 191 16.43 -31.95 -11.83
C THR A 191 15.76 -32.29 -10.49
N VAL A 192 16.52 -32.17 -9.41
CA VAL A 192 16.06 -32.28 -8.01
C VAL A 192 15.77 -30.92 -7.36
N ARG A 193 15.80 -29.85 -8.16
CA ARG A 193 15.48 -28.49 -7.73
C ARG A 193 14.14 -28.10 -8.31
N ALA A 194 13.28 -27.51 -7.47
CA ALA A 194 12.08 -26.81 -7.92
C ALA A 194 12.50 -25.70 -8.90
N ARG A 195 11.94 -25.75 -10.11
CA ARG A 195 12.10 -24.72 -11.14
C ARG A 195 10.71 -24.27 -11.55
N TYR A 196 10.56 -22.96 -11.68
CA TYR A 196 9.36 -22.37 -12.26
C TYR A 196 9.49 -22.45 -13.78
N ARG A 197 8.48 -22.98 -14.45
CA ARG A 197 8.42 -23.13 -15.90
C ARG A 197 7.17 -22.47 -16.46
N GLN A 198 7.24 -22.15 -17.75
CA GLN A 198 6.13 -21.67 -18.54
C GLN A 198 6.14 -22.45 -19.85
N ASP A 199 5.03 -23.12 -20.17
CA ASP A 199 4.81 -23.75 -21.46
C ASP A 199 3.81 -22.92 -22.27
N LYS A 200 4.13 -22.71 -23.55
CA LYS A 200 3.32 -21.93 -24.48
C LYS A 200 2.66 -22.89 -25.47
N THR A 201 1.34 -23.02 -25.41
CA THR A 201 0.56 -23.85 -26.35
C THR A 201 -0.30 -22.95 -27.21
N VAL A 202 -0.13 -23.00 -28.53
CA VAL A 202 -1.03 -22.31 -29.48
C VAL A 202 -2.19 -23.26 -29.76
N LYS A 203 -3.42 -22.84 -29.47
CA LYS A 203 -4.65 -23.58 -29.77
C LYS A 203 -5.00 -23.44 -31.24
N ASP A 204 -5.83 -24.34 -31.74
CA ASP A 204 -6.33 -24.34 -33.13
C ASP A 204 -7.09 -23.05 -33.51
N ASP A 205 -7.60 -22.30 -32.52
CA ASP A 205 -8.22 -20.99 -32.72
C ASP A 205 -7.22 -19.81 -32.78
N GLY A 206 -5.92 -20.12 -32.86
CA GLY A 206 -4.83 -19.13 -32.87
C GLY A 206 -4.52 -18.52 -31.50
N LYS A 207 -5.26 -18.86 -30.43
CA LYS A 207 -5.01 -18.32 -29.09
C LYS A 207 -3.87 -19.06 -28.41
N THR A 208 -2.95 -18.29 -27.84
CA THR A 208 -1.87 -18.82 -27.02
C THR A 208 -2.33 -19.02 -25.58
N LYS A 209 -2.20 -20.23 -25.06
CA LYS A 209 -2.29 -20.56 -23.63
C LYS A 209 -0.88 -20.64 -23.04
N ILE A 210 -0.63 -19.97 -21.92
CA ILE A 210 0.65 -20.05 -21.19
C ILE A 210 0.39 -20.70 -19.85
N ASP A 211 0.82 -21.95 -19.72
CA ASP A 211 0.69 -22.71 -18.50
C ASP A 211 1.95 -22.54 -17.65
N LYS A 212 1.78 -21.87 -16.50
CA LYS A 212 2.83 -21.64 -15.50
C LYS A 212 2.76 -22.71 -14.42
N TYR A 213 3.88 -23.37 -14.15
CA TYR A 213 3.91 -24.43 -13.14
C TYR A 213 5.29 -24.58 -12.51
N TYR A 214 5.33 -25.33 -11.42
CA TYR A 214 6.58 -25.84 -10.85
C TYR A 214 6.71 -27.32 -11.20
N ASP A 215 7.89 -27.74 -11.69
CA ASP A 215 8.17 -29.16 -12.03
C ASP A 215 8.02 -30.11 -10.84
N LEU A 216 8.26 -29.56 -9.66
CA LEU A 216 8.08 -30.17 -8.35
C LEU A 216 8.11 -29.07 -7.30
N TYR A 217 7.33 -29.22 -6.24
CA TYR A 217 7.41 -28.31 -5.09
C TYR A 217 7.15 -29.07 -3.79
N ILE A 218 8.13 -29.04 -2.89
CA ILE A 218 8.14 -29.85 -1.66
C ILE A 218 7.64 -28.99 -0.49
N ASP A 219 6.62 -29.47 0.19
CA ASP A 219 6.12 -28.84 1.41
C ASP A 219 6.79 -29.41 2.67
N ARG A 220 6.47 -28.83 3.82
CA ARG A 220 7.04 -29.24 5.12
C ARG A 220 6.51 -30.58 5.59
N ALA A 221 5.26 -30.93 5.23
CA ALA A 221 4.61 -32.16 5.68
C ALA A 221 5.27 -33.39 5.05
N MET A 222 5.61 -33.33 3.76
CA MET A 222 6.37 -34.38 3.09
C MET A 222 7.74 -34.62 3.73
N ILE A 223 8.41 -33.55 4.17
CA ILE A 223 9.71 -33.63 4.85
C ILE A 223 9.57 -34.26 6.23
N GLU A 224 8.50 -33.94 6.95
CA GLU A 224 8.17 -34.57 8.23
C GLU A 224 7.87 -36.06 8.06
N GLN A 225 7.04 -36.43 7.08
CA GLN A 225 6.74 -37.82 6.74
C GLN A 225 8.01 -38.61 6.37
N GLU A 226 8.89 -38.03 5.57
CA GLU A 226 10.16 -38.67 5.22
C GLU A 226 11.06 -38.88 6.44
N PHE A 227 11.15 -37.89 7.33
CA PHE A 227 11.90 -38.03 8.57
C PHE A 227 11.34 -39.17 9.42
N ASP A 228 10.02 -39.21 9.60
CA ASP A 228 9.36 -40.25 10.41
C ASP A 228 9.52 -41.64 9.80
N ALA A 229 9.43 -41.78 8.47
CA ALA A 229 9.62 -43.04 7.75
C ALA A 229 11.06 -43.56 7.89
N LEU A 230 12.06 -42.69 7.67
CA LEU A 230 13.46 -43.04 7.87
C LEU A 230 13.73 -43.42 9.33
N TRP A 231 13.22 -42.63 10.28
CA TRP A 231 13.43 -42.90 11.70
C TRP A 231 12.84 -44.23 12.11
N LYS A 232 11.59 -44.51 11.73
CA LYS A 232 10.90 -45.76 12.03
C LYS A 232 11.73 -46.95 11.55
N LYS A 233 12.11 -46.95 10.27
CA LYS A 233 12.88 -48.06 9.70
C LYS A 233 14.24 -48.24 10.37
N GLN A 234 14.98 -47.15 10.58
CA GLN A 234 16.30 -47.24 11.18
C GLN A 234 16.25 -47.65 12.67
N SER A 235 15.20 -47.26 13.39
CA SER A 235 14.98 -47.69 14.78
C SER A 235 14.63 -49.17 14.92
N GLU A 236 13.94 -49.75 13.94
CA GLU A 236 13.70 -51.20 13.88
C GLU A 236 15.01 -51.99 13.72
N LEU A 237 15.97 -51.43 12.98
CA LEU A 237 17.25 -52.08 12.66
C LEU A 237 18.35 -51.80 13.71
N ASN A 238 18.29 -50.65 14.39
CA ASN A 238 19.26 -50.24 15.40
C ASN A 238 18.59 -49.41 16.53
N PRO A 239 17.81 -50.04 17.42
CA PRO A 239 17.07 -49.34 18.47
C PRO A 239 17.96 -48.71 19.54
N ILE A 240 19.21 -49.18 19.70
CA ILE A 240 20.16 -48.66 20.70
C ILE A 240 20.55 -47.22 20.36
N LEU A 241 20.83 -46.95 19.09
CA LEU A 241 21.25 -45.61 18.65
C LEU A 241 20.05 -44.69 18.36
N PHE A 242 18.98 -45.22 17.77
CA PHE A 242 17.81 -44.45 17.34
C PHE A 242 16.77 -44.29 18.45
N THR A 243 17.15 -43.58 19.52
CA THR A 243 16.30 -43.34 20.70
C THR A 243 15.22 -42.27 20.49
N GLU A 244 14.15 -42.30 21.28
CA GLU A 244 13.08 -41.29 21.19
C GLU A 244 13.56 -39.85 21.48
N ASN A 245 14.51 -39.69 22.42
CA ASN A 245 15.11 -38.38 22.70
C ASN A 245 15.83 -37.81 21.47
N ALA A 246 16.64 -38.65 20.80
CA ALA A 246 17.30 -38.27 19.56
C ALA A 246 16.29 -37.92 18.47
N ARG A 247 15.20 -38.70 18.35
CA ARG A 247 14.10 -38.44 17.40
C ARG A 247 13.49 -37.06 17.61
N ALA A 248 13.05 -36.79 18.84
CA ALA A 248 12.34 -35.57 19.19
C ALA A 248 13.21 -34.33 18.95
N ASP A 249 14.47 -34.36 19.38
CA ASP A 249 15.39 -33.24 19.21
C ASP A 249 15.73 -32.98 17.74
N LEU A 250 16.06 -34.02 16.98
CA LEU A 250 16.39 -33.89 15.56
C LEU A 250 15.17 -33.42 14.75
N LYS A 251 13.97 -33.93 15.08
CA LYS A 251 12.72 -33.50 14.45
C LYS A 251 12.41 -32.03 14.75
N ASP A 252 12.57 -31.59 16.00
CA ASP A 252 12.42 -30.17 16.36
C ASP A 252 13.41 -29.29 15.58
N VAL A 253 14.70 -29.65 15.57
CA VAL A 253 15.72 -28.88 14.84
C VAL A 253 15.38 -28.76 13.35
N LEU A 254 14.86 -29.83 12.76
CA LEU A 254 14.45 -29.87 11.36
C LEU A 254 13.24 -28.97 11.10
N LEU A 255 12.15 -29.15 11.84
CA LEU A 255 10.85 -28.59 11.52
C LEU A 255 10.61 -27.19 12.12
N TYR A 256 11.31 -26.83 13.20
CA TYR A 256 11.10 -25.57 13.93
C TYR A 256 11.21 -24.33 13.04
N GLN A 257 10.19 -23.49 13.09
CA GLN A 257 10.17 -22.18 12.45
C GLN A 257 9.53 -21.18 13.40
N ARG A 258 10.20 -20.04 13.59
CA ARG A 258 9.62 -18.94 14.36
C ARG A 258 8.31 -18.49 13.73
N SER A 259 7.30 -18.27 14.57
CA SER A 259 6.02 -17.68 14.16
C SER A 259 6.23 -16.34 13.46
N LEU A 260 5.31 -16.00 12.55
CA LEU A 260 5.31 -14.70 11.91
C LEU A 260 5.06 -13.62 12.97
N LYS A 261 5.70 -12.46 12.80
CA LYS A 261 5.43 -11.33 13.68
C LYS A 261 4.08 -10.72 13.25
N PRO A 262 3.07 -10.64 14.13
CA PRO A 262 1.81 -10.03 13.79
C PRO A 262 2.02 -8.54 13.46
N VAL A 263 1.29 -8.05 12.47
CA VAL A 263 1.21 -6.62 12.16
C VAL A 263 0.12 -6.05 13.04
N LYS A 264 0.49 -5.15 13.94
CA LYS A 264 -0.48 -4.46 14.80
C LYS A 264 -1.32 -3.48 13.96
N PRO A 265 -2.66 -3.51 14.09
CA PRO A 265 -3.54 -2.50 13.51
C PRO A 265 -3.24 -1.09 14.02
N GLY A 266 -3.78 -0.08 13.34
CA GLY A 266 -3.72 1.30 13.82
C GLY A 266 -4.59 1.52 15.07
N ARG A 267 -4.41 2.67 15.71
CA ARG A 267 -5.14 3.07 16.92
C ARG A 267 -6.59 3.45 16.63
N CYS A 268 -7.51 3.12 17.54
CA CYS A 268 -8.91 3.56 17.46
C CYS A 268 -9.00 5.09 17.56
N THR A 269 -10.02 5.66 16.89
CA THR A 269 -10.27 7.11 16.86
C THR A 269 -10.60 7.69 18.23
N PHE A 270 -11.43 7.01 19.03
CA PHE A 270 -11.88 7.49 20.35
C PHE A 270 -11.14 6.86 21.52
N MET A 271 -10.55 5.68 21.32
CA MET A 271 -9.80 4.95 22.34
C MET A 271 -8.40 4.67 21.80
N PRO A 272 -7.49 5.66 21.79
CA PRO A 272 -6.21 5.55 21.10
C PRO A 272 -5.30 4.43 21.63
N GLU A 273 -5.54 3.92 22.84
CA GLU A 273 -4.81 2.75 23.37
C GLU A 273 -5.28 1.40 22.80
N GLU A 274 -6.42 1.37 22.11
CA GLU A 274 -7.01 0.16 21.55
C GLU A 274 -6.72 0.00 20.04
N GLU A 275 -6.61 -1.25 19.60
CA GLU A 275 -6.42 -1.61 18.19
C GLU A 275 -7.75 -1.48 17.41
N ARG A 276 -7.68 -0.97 16.17
CA ARG A 276 -8.85 -0.92 15.27
C ARG A 276 -9.43 -2.31 15.01
N ALA A 277 -10.75 -2.39 14.94
CA ALA A 277 -11.50 -3.59 14.64
C ALA A 277 -11.34 -4.02 13.16
N PRO A 278 -11.18 -5.33 12.86
CA PRO A 278 -11.14 -5.83 11.49
C PRO A 278 -12.39 -5.48 10.69
N LEU A 279 -12.23 -5.09 9.41
CA LEU A 279 -13.34 -4.74 8.51
C LEU A 279 -14.29 -5.92 8.26
N ALA A 280 -13.76 -7.15 8.33
CA ALA A 280 -14.55 -8.37 8.19
C ALA A 280 -15.55 -8.58 9.34
N LEU A 281 -15.43 -7.93 10.50
CA LEU A 281 -16.38 -8.17 11.58
C LEU A 281 -17.79 -7.71 11.20
N PRO A 282 -18.82 -8.57 11.42
CA PRO A 282 -20.21 -8.18 11.27
C PRO A 282 -20.55 -6.89 12.02
N SER A 283 -20.10 -6.70 13.26
CA SER A 283 -20.32 -5.46 14.02
C SER A 283 -19.74 -4.21 13.34
N THR A 284 -18.55 -4.32 12.73
CA THR A 284 -17.91 -3.22 12.00
C THR A 284 -18.69 -2.86 10.74
N GLN A 285 -19.26 -3.86 10.05
CA GLN A 285 -20.07 -3.63 8.85
C GLN A 285 -21.46 -3.10 9.20
N ARG A 286 -22.07 -3.58 10.28
CA ARG A 286 -23.31 -3.01 10.83
C ARG A 286 -23.15 -1.55 11.19
N PHE A 287 -22.07 -1.19 11.88
CA PHE A 287 -21.75 0.21 12.16
C PHE A 287 -21.74 1.07 10.89
N ARG A 288 -21.04 0.64 9.83
CA ARG A 288 -21.07 1.34 8.53
C ARG A 288 -22.49 1.42 7.97
N MET A 289 -23.24 0.32 7.98
CA MET A 289 -24.61 0.27 7.47
C MET A 289 -25.52 1.26 8.19
N TYR A 290 -25.54 1.26 9.53
CA TYR A 290 -26.35 2.21 10.30
C TYR A 290 -25.93 3.65 10.06
N GLN A 291 -24.63 3.93 9.95
CA GLN A 291 -24.16 5.27 9.57
C GLN A 291 -24.69 5.72 8.21
N GLU A 292 -24.66 4.83 7.20
CA GLU A 292 -25.15 5.16 5.87
C GLU A 292 -26.69 5.30 5.87
N VAL A 293 -27.41 4.32 6.41
CA VAL A 293 -28.87 4.31 6.37
C VAL A 293 -29.48 5.45 7.20
N ASN A 294 -28.94 5.76 8.38
CA ASN A 294 -29.46 6.89 9.18
C ASN A 294 -29.18 8.25 8.53
N ASN A 295 -28.19 8.35 7.64
CA ASN A 295 -27.90 9.55 6.85
C ASN A 295 -28.64 9.58 5.50
N LEU A 296 -29.37 8.52 5.15
CA LEU A 296 -30.14 8.46 3.92
C LEU A 296 -31.31 9.45 4.01
N ARG A 297 -31.50 10.27 2.97
CA ARG A 297 -32.61 11.20 2.84
C ARG A 297 -33.40 10.91 1.58
N ILE A 298 -34.72 10.90 1.70
CA ILE A 298 -35.66 10.81 0.58
C ILE A 298 -35.87 12.23 0.05
N LEU A 299 -35.54 12.46 -1.22
CA LEU A 299 -35.71 13.73 -1.89
C LEU A 299 -37.09 13.77 -2.57
N ARG A 300 -37.99 14.63 -2.06
CA ARG A 300 -39.35 14.80 -2.60
C ARG A 300 -39.50 16.08 -3.41
N GLU A 301 -40.65 16.22 -4.06
CA GLU A 301 -41.07 17.45 -4.73
C GLU A 301 -41.00 18.66 -3.79
N GLY A 302 -40.71 19.83 -4.36
CA GLY A 302 -40.52 21.07 -3.59
C GLY A 302 -39.18 21.14 -2.82
N LEU A 303 -38.18 20.33 -3.20
CA LEU A 303 -36.84 20.29 -2.59
C LEU A 303 -36.85 19.93 -1.10
N LYS A 304 -37.84 19.12 -0.68
CA LYS A 304 -37.92 18.62 0.69
C LYS A 304 -37.06 17.37 0.85
N GLU A 305 -36.25 17.35 1.90
CA GLU A 305 -35.48 16.18 2.32
C GLU A 305 -36.10 15.57 3.58
N GLU A 306 -36.50 14.30 3.49
CA GLU A 306 -37.06 13.56 4.62
C GLU A 306 -36.09 12.47 5.09
N SER A 307 -35.95 12.33 6.40
CA SER A 307 -35.24 11.17 6.97
C SER A 307 -36.13 9.94 6.90
N LEU A 308 -35.52 8.75 6.87
CA LEU A 308 -36.27 7.51 7.02
C LEU A 308 -36.98 7.46 8.37
N THR A 309 -38.16 6.84 8.42
CA THR A 309 -38.75 6.43 9.70
C THR A 309 -37.93 5.30 10.31
N LEU A 310 -38.07 5.09 11.63
CA LEU A 310 -37.39 3.99 12.33
C LEU A 310 -37.68 2.63 11.68
N GLN A 311 -38.96 2.36 11.37
CA GLN A 311 -39.39 1.14 10.69
C GLN A 311 -38.74 0.99 9.30
N GLN A 312 -38.79 2.04 8.47
CA GLN A 312 -38.15 2.03 7.15
C GLN A 312 -36.65 1.75 7.21
N ARG A 313 -35.98 2.34 8.20
CA ARG A 313 -34.56 2.08 8.45
C ARG A 313 -34.32 0.63 8.84
N ASP A 314 -35.11 0.07 9.75
CA ASP A 314 -34.93 -1.29 10.24
C ASP A 314 -35.16 -2.33 9.15
N ASP A 315 -36.19 -2.15 8.32
CA ASP A 315 -36.45 -3.00 7.17
C ASP A 315 -35.29 -3.00 6.17
N LEU A 316 -34.72 -1.81 5.90
CA LEU A 316 -33.56 -1.68 5.02
C LEU A 316 -32.30 -2.31 5.63
N ILE A 317 -32.06 -2.15 6.94
CA ILE A 317 -30.94 -2.80 7.62
C ILE A 317 -31.07 -4.32 7.56
N ASN A 318 -32.25 -4.87 7.83
CA ASN A 318 -32.52 -6.31 7.75
C ASN A 318 -32.24 -6.86 6.34
N LEU A 319 -32.63 -6.11 5.31
CA LEU A 319 -32.33 -6.48 3.93
C LEU A 319 -30.82 -6.45 3.64
N LEU A 320 -30.11 -5.42 4.11
CA LEU A 320 -28.66 -5.26 3.91
C LEU A 320 -27.85 -6.28 4.72
N GLU A 321 -28.34 -6.74 5.87
CA GLU A 321 -27.66 -7.73 6.71
C GLU A 321 -27.50 -9.08 5.99
N LYS A 322 -28.48 -9.46 5.16
CA LYS A 322 -28.47 -10.73 4.41
C LYS A 322 -27.78 -10.62 3.03
N ASN A 323 -27.30 -9.46 2.62
CA ASN A 323 -26.87 -9.21 1.24
C ASN A 323 -25.57 -8.42 1.16
N ASN A 324 -24.74 -8.72 0.16
CA ASN A 324 -23.50 -7.96 -0.08
C ASN A 324 -23.77 -6.49 -0.40
N ARG A 325 -24.87 -6.21 -1.10
CA ARG A 325 -25.29 -4.88 -1.58
C ARG A 325 -26.76 -4.84 -1.98
N ARG A 326 -27.35 -3.65 -2.05
CA ARG A 326 -28.69 -3.40 -2.59
C ARG A 326 -28.72 -2.12 -3.41
N THR A 327 -29.31 -2.19 -4.61
CA THR A 327 -29.42 -1.02 -5.50
C THR A 327 -30.47 -0.05 -4.98
N PHE A 328 -30.34 1.24 -5.29
CA PHE A 328 -31.35 2.23 -4.91
C PHE A 328 -32.72 1.90 -5.47
N THR A 329 -32.81 1.29 -6.66
CA THR A 329 -34.08 0.78 -7.22
C THR A 329 -34.73 -0.27 -6.31
N GLN A 330 -33.94 -1.22 -5.78
CA GLN A 330 -34.45 -2.22 -4.84
C GLN A 330 -34.88 -1.59 -3.52
N ILE A 331 -34.14 -0.59 -3.05
CA ILE A 331 -34.46 0.15 -1.82
C ILE A 331 -35.75 0.95 -1.99
N LYS A 332 -35.95 1.63 -3.13
CA LYS A 332 -37.21 2.35 -3.42
C LYS A 332 -38.41 1.42 -3.35
N LYS A 333 -38.28 0.23 -3.97
CA LYS A 333 -39.31 -0.82 -3.92
C LYS A 333 -39.59 -1.29 -2.49
N LEU A 334 -38.56 -1.50 -1.67
CA LEU A 334 -38.72 -1.90 -0.26
C LEU A 334 -39.46 -0.83 0.54
N LEU A 335 -39.10 0.44 0.36
CA LEU A 335 -39.66 1.55 1.12
C LEU A 335 -41.03 2.04 0.61
N GLY A 336 -41.55 1.44 -0.47
CA GLY A 336 -42.82 1.84 -1.07
C GLY A 336 -42.79 3.24 -1.68
N VAL A 337 -41.62 3.75 -2.09
CA VAL A 337 -41.47 5.07 -2.71
C VAL A 337 -41.41 4.96 -4.23
N GLY A 338 -42.04 5.92 -4.93
CA GLY A 338 -42.12 5.93 -6.40
C GLY A 338 -40.75 6.04 -7.08
N GLY A 339 -40.63 5.53 -8.31
CA GLY A 339 -39.35 5.48 -9.05
C GLY A 339 -38.73 6.85 -9.37
N SER A 340 -39.53 7.92 -9.39
CA SER A 340 -39.09 9.31 -9.60
C SER A 340 -38.40 9.92 -8.38
N VAL A 341 -38.58 9.33 -7.19
CA VAL A 341 -37.94 9.77 -5.95
C VAL A 341 -36.45 9.43 -5.98
N GLN A 342 -35.59 10.33 -5.53
CA GLN A 342 -34.14 10.10 -5.42
C GLN A 342 -33.71 10.09 -3.96
N PHE A 343 -32.57 9.45 -3.68
CA PHE A 343 -31.89 9.60 -2.40
C PHE A 343 -30.75 10.62 -2.48
N ASN A 344 -30.41 11.27 -1.36
CA ASN A 344 -29.24 12.16 -1.26
C ASN A 344 -27.89 11.49 -1.60
N PHE A 345 -27.83 10.16 -1.53
CA PHE A 345 -26.66 9.36 -1.89
C PHE A 345 -26.71 8.78 -3.31
N GLU A 346 -27.84 8.93 -4.01
CA GLU A 346 -28.02 8.39 -5.35
C GLU A 346 -27.41 9.34 -6.37
N ASP A 347 -26.36 8.87 -7.04
CA ASP A 347 -25.71 9.58 -8.14
C ASP A 347 -25.12 8.57 -9.15
N PRO A 348 -24.68 8.99 -10.35
CA PRO A 348 -24.17 8.06 -11.36
C PRO A 348 -23.00 7.15 -10.94
N LYS A 349 -22.29 7.47 -9.84
CA LYS A 349 -21.22 6.63 -9.25
C LYS A 349 -21.72 5.72 -8.14
N ARG A 350 -22.81 6.10 -7.48
CA ARG A 350 -23.38 5.38 -6.35
C ARG A 350 -24.81 5.01 -6.68
N GLU A 351 -24.96 3.82 -7.23
CA GLU A 351 -26.26 3.23 -7.57
C GLU A 351 -26.73 2.22 -6.50
N GLU A 352 -25.92 1.97 -5.46
CA GLU A 352 -26.18 0.97 -4.42
C GLU A 352 -25.63 1.33 -3.03
N LEU A 353 -26.21 0.70 -2.01
CA LEU A 353 -25.67 0.64 -0.64
C LEU A 353 -25.01 -0.71 -0.39
N LYS A 354 -23.86 -0.69 0.28
CA LYS A 354 -23.15 -1.90 0.68
C LYS A 354 -23.81 -2.51 1.92
N GLY A 355 -24.13 -3.79 1.85
CA GLY A 355 -24.64 -4.56 3.00
C GLY A 355 -23.54 -5.31 3.74
N ASN A 356 -23.93 -6.25 4.59
CA ASN A 356 -23.01 -7.04 5.39
C ASN A 356 -22.41 -8.17 4.55
N THR A 357 -21.28 -7.87 3.90
CA THR A 357 -20.57 -8.80 3.02
C THR A 357 -20.13 -10.06 3.75
N THR A 358 -19.71 -9.95 5.01
CA THR A 358 -19.31 -11.13 5.80
C THR A 358 -20.51 -12.02 6.07
N SER A 359 -21.64 -11.44 6.51
CA SER A 359 -22.86 -12.21 6.75
C SER A 359 -23.43 -12.84 5.48
N ALA A 360 -23.39 -12.13 4.36
CA ALA A 360 -23.86 -12.65 3.07
C ALA A 360 -22.94 -13.75 2.50
N ILE A 361 -21.65 -13.76 2.83
CA ILE A 361 -20.75 -14.88 2.53
C ILE A 361 -21.02 -16.06 3.46
N LEU A 362 -20.96 -15.84 4.78
CA LEU A 362 -21.08 -16.93 5.76
C LEU A 362 -22.49 -17.51 5.87
N GLY A 363 -23.51 -16.77 5.44
CA GLY A 363 -24.90 -17.22 5.37
C GLY A 363 -25.25 -18.04 4.13
N LYS A 364 -24.30 -18.34 3.23
CA LYS A 364 -24.55 -19.25 2.10
C LYS A 364 -24.66 -20.70 2.58
N SER A 365 -25.34 -21.54 1.80
CA SER A 365 -25.63 -22.93 2.15
C SER A 365 -24.38 -23.81 2.22
N GLU A 366 -23.34 -23.51 1.45
CA GLU A 366 -22.04 -24.17 1.53
C GLU A 366 -21.21 -23.77 2.78
N HIS A 367 -21.65 -22.75 3.52
CA HIS A 367 -21.08 -22.29 4.79
C HIS A 367 -22.03 -22.61 5.95
N PHE A 368 -22.59 -21.60 6.63
CA PHE A 368 -23.51 -21.82 7.77
C PHE A 368 -24.99 -21.78 7.38
N GLY A 369 -25.36 -21.29 6.19
CA GLY A 369 -26.77 -21.12 5.79
C GLY A 369 -27.53 -20.19 6.74
N GLU A 370 -28.85 -20.45 6.92
CA GLU A 370 -29.70 -19.67 7.84
C GLU A 370 -29.24 -19.74 9.31
N ALA A 371 -28.52 -20.81 9.71
CA ALA A 371 -27.99 -20.92 11.07
C ALA A 371 -27.02 -19.77 11.42
N TRP A 372 -26.37 -19.16 10.42
CA TRP A 372 -25.54 -17.97 10.63
C TRP A 372 -26.32 -16.84 11.32
N PHE A 373 -27.55 -16.59 10.85
CA PHE A 373 -28.38 -15.49 11.34
C PHE A 373 -29.06 -15.82 12.66
N ALA A 374 -29.10 -17.10 13.05
CA ALA A 374 -29.56 -17.53 14.37
C ALA A 374 -28.49 -17.36 15.46
N PHE A 375 -27.21 -17.29 15.09
CA PHE A 375 -26.15 -16.96 16.05
C PHE A 375 -26.30 -15.52 16.55
N ASN A 376 -26.12 -15.33 17.86
CA ASN A 376 -26.04 -13.98 18.40
C ASN A 376 -24.82 -13.23 17.83
N GLU A 377 -24.89 -11.90 17.84
CA GLU A 377 -23.88 -11.06 17.19
C GLU A 377 -22.47 -11.25 17.77
N ALA A 378 -22.34 -11.50 19.07
CA ALA A 378 -21.05 -11.76 19.71
C ALA A 378 -20.42 -13.06 19.20
N LYS A 379 -21.23 -14.12 19.00
CA LYS A 379 -20.76 -15.39 18.43
C LYS A 379 -20.35 -15.22 16.97
N GLN A 380 -21.09 -14.44 16.18
CA GLN A 380 -20.72 -14.13 14.80
C GLN A 380 -19.37 -13.41 14.71
N ASP A 381 -19.18 -12.37 15.53
CA ASP A 381 -17.89 -11.67 15.64
C ASP A 381 -16.76 -12.60 16.11
N ALA A 382 -17.01 -13.47 17.09
CA ALA A 382 -16.03 -14.43 17.59
C ALA A 382 -15.57 -15.42 16.52
N ILE A 383 -16.50 -16.00 15.76
CA ILE A 383 -16.20 -16.87 14.61
C ILE A 383 -15.33 -16.12 13.61
N VAL A 384 -15.71 -14.90 13.24
CA VAL A 384 -14.97 -14.11 12.25
C VAL A 384 -13.59 -13.71 12.76
N LEU A 385 -13.45 -13.34 14.04
CA LEU A 385 -12.16 -13.08 14.66
C LEU A 385 -11.26 -14.33 14.58
N GLN A 386 -11.80 -15.51 14.87
CA GLN A 386 -11.04 -16.76 14.80
C GLN A 386 -10.63 -17.09 13.36
N LEU A 387 -11.53 -16.90 12.39
CA LEU A 387 -11.24 -17.02 10.95
C LEU A 387 -10.16 -16.06 10.47
N ILE A 388 -9.91 -14.95 11.16
CA ILE A 388 -8.85 -13.98 10.80
C ILE A 388 -7.58 -14.19 11.63
N LYS A 389 -7.68 -14.70 12.86
CA LYS A 389 -6.57 -14.83 13.81
C LYS A 389 -5.83 -16.16 13.73
N GLU A 390 -6.50 -17.29 13.50
CA GLU A 390 -5.84 -18.59 13.49
C GLU A 390 -5.03 -18.81 12.19
N GLU A 391 -3.76 -19.17 12.32
CA GLU A 391 -2.84 -19.39 11.19
C GLU A 391 -2.83 -20.87 10.75
N ASN A 392 -3.15 -21.78 11.66
CA ASN A 392 -3.18 -23.21 11.44
C ASN A 392 -4.59 -23.65 11.01
N GLU A 393 -4.70 -24.12 9.78
CA GLU A 393 -5.96 -24.58 9.19
C GLU A 393 -6.59 -25.74 9.96
N ALA A 394 -5.82 -26.78 10.32
CA ALA A 394 -6.35 -27.93 11.06
C ALA A 394 -6.89 -27.53 12.44
N LYS A 395 -6.22 -26.61 13.15
CA LYS A 395 -6.72 -26.08 14.43
C LYS A 395 -8.02 -25.29 14.25
N LEU A 396 -8.11 -24.51 13.17
CA LEU A 396 -9.29 -23.72 12.85
C LEU A 396 -10.48 -24.60 12.48
N VAL A 397 -10.26 -25.63 11.65
CA VAL A 397 -11.28 -26.61 11.25
C VAL A 397 -11.85 -27.29 12.48
N ARG A 398 -11.00 -27.85 13.35
CA ARG A 398 -11.44 -28.49 14.59
C ARG A 398 -12.24 -27.54 15.48
N TRP A 399 -11.74 -26.32 15.69
CA TRP A 399 -12.46 -25.30 16.47
C TRP A 399 -13.83 -24.97 15.88
N LEU A 400 -13.95 -24.88 14.55
CA LEU A 400 -15.24 -24.64 13.89
C LEU A 400 -16.21 -25.79 14.13
N GLN A 401 -15.76 -27.05 14.03
CA GLN A 401 -16.58 -28.22 14.32
C GLN A 401 -17.08 -28.18 15.78
N ASP A 402 -16.17 -27.96 16.73
CA ASP A 402 -16.49 -27.95 18.17
C ASP A 402 -17.47 -26.83 18.53
N GLU A 403 -17.30 -25.62 17.98
CA GLU A 403 -18.10 -24.43 18.34
C GLU A 403 -19.43 -24.30 17.60
N THR A 404 -19.56 -24.95 16.43
CA THR A 404 -20.71 -24.74 15.53
C THR A 404 -21.41 -26.02 15.11
N GLY A 405 -20.83 -27.19 15.37
CA GLY A 405 -21.44 -28.50 15.07
C GLY A 405 -21.45 -28.86 13.57
N ILE A 406 -20.69 -28.15 12.74
CA ILE A 406 -20.58 -28.44 11.30
C ILE A 406 -19.62 -29.61 11.03
N ASP A 407 -19.77 -30.27 9.88
CA ASP A 407 -18.87 -31.32 9.43
C ASP A 407 -17.50 -30.78 8.96
N GLU A 408 -16.50 -31.66 8.88
CA GLU A 408 -15.12 -31.30 8.54
C GLU A 408 -15.01 -30.66 7.15
N LYS A 409 -15.69 -31.21 6.13
CA LYS A 409 -15.64 -30.69 4.76
C LYS A 409 -16.19 -29.27 4.69
N ARG A 410 -17.30 -29.01 5.39
CA ARG A 410 -17.88 -27.67 5.50
C ARG A 410 -16.98 -26.72 6.29
N ALA A 411 -16.38 -27.18 7.38
CA ALA A 411 -15.41 -26.41 8.17
C ALA A 411 -14.18 -26.02 7.35
N GLU A 412 -13.65 -26.91 6.50
CA GLU A 412 -12.55 -26.63 5.57
C GLU A 412 -12.92 -25.54 4.56
N VAL A 413 -14.13 -25.61 3.99
CA VAL A 413 -14.64 -24.58 3.05
C VAL A 413 -14.73 -23.22 3.75
N ILE A 414 -15.27 -23.17 4.97
CA ILE A 414 -15.37 -21.93 5.77
C ILE A 414 -13.97 -21.40 6.13
N ALA A 415 -13.06 -22.26 6.61
CA ALA A 415 -11.70 -21.88 6.97
C ALA A 415 -10.93 -21.23 5.79
N ASN A 416 -11.21 -21.68 4.57
CA ASN A 416 -10.54 -21.20 3.36
C ASN A 416 -11.25 -20.03 2.65
N THR A 417 -12.44 -19.66 3.10
CA THR A 417 -13.21 -18.57 2.51
C THR A 417 -12.52 -17.20 2.62
N GLY A 418 -12.71 -16.37 1.60
CA GLY A 418 -12.22 -14.99 1.56
C GLY A 418 -13.19 -14.06 2.29
N LEU A 419 -12.69 -13.26 3.22
CA LEU A 419 -13.46 -12.25 3.94
C LEU A 419 -12.88 -10.85 3.68
N PRO A 420 -13.66 -9.77 3.86
CA PRO A 420 -13.19 -8.41 3.64
C PRO A 420 -11.91 -8.07 4.43
N GLU A 421 -10.86 -7.64 3.74
CA GLU A 421 -9.60 -7.27 4.36
C GLU A 421 -9.57 -5.83 4.87
N GLY A 422 -8.71 -5.57 5.86
CA GLY A 422 -8.47 -4.25 6.41
C GLY A 422 -9.12 -4.06 7.78
N TYR A 423 -9.20 -2.79 8.20
CA TYR A 423 -9.66 -2.40 9.53
C TYR A 423 -10.55 -1.16 9.44
N GLY A 424 -11.56 -1.09 10.29
CA GLY A 424 -12.37 0.11 10.49
C GLY A 424 -11.60 1.23 11.20
N SER A 425 -12.27 2.35 11.48
CA SER A 425 -11.69 3.49 12.21
C SER A 425 -11.78 3.35 13.74
N LEU A 426 -12.59 2.41 14.22
CA LEU A 426 -12.94 2.21 15.64
C LEU A 426 -12.46 0.84 16.13
N CYS A 427 -12.21 0.69 17.44
CA CYS A 427 -12.00 -0.61 18.09
C CYS A 427 -13.34 -1.29 18.42
N ILE A 428 -13.29 -2.54 18.86
CA ILE A 428 -14.48 -3.33 19.21
C ILE A 428 -15.24 -2.68 20.37
N GLU A 429 -14.53 -2.13 21.35
CA GLU A 429 -15.07 -1.49 22.55
C GLU A 429 -15.83 -0.21 22.20
N ALA A 430 -15.29 0.61 21.30
CA ALA A 430 -15.97 1.81 20.81
C ALA A 430 -17.22 1.45 19.99
N LEU A 431 -17.14 0.39 19.16
CA LEU A 431 -18.30 -0.11 18.40
C LEU A 431 -19.41 -0.60 19.33
N ALA A 432 -19.06 -1.32 20.40
CA ALA A 432 -20.01 -1.82 21.38
C ALA A 432 -20.79 -0.71 22.10
N ARG A 433 -20.23 0.49 22.22
CA ARG A 433 -20.91 1.67 22.80
C ARG A 433 -21.72 2.46 21.77
N ILE A 434 -21.20 2.64 20.56
CA ILE A 434 -21.81 3.52 19.55
C ILE A 434 -22.91 2.82 18.74
N LEU A 435 -22.74 1.54 18.41
CA LEU A 435 -23.68 0.80 17.57
C LEU A 435 -25.09 0.70 18.19
N PRO A 436 -25.25 0.44 19.51
CA PRO A 436 -26.57 0.49 20.15
C PRO A 436 -27.26 1.85 20.03
N GLU A 437 -26.51 2.96 20.15
CA GLU A 437 -27.08 4.30 20.02
C GLU A 437 -27.55 4.61 18.59
N LEU A 438 -26.77 4.18 17.59
CA LEU A 438 -27.18 4.26 16.19
C LEU A 438 -28.43 3.41 15.87
N ARG A 439 -28.68 2.34 16.63
CA ARG A 439 -29.85 1.47 16.51
C ARG A 439 -31.08 2.02 17.22
N ARG A 440 -30.89 2.80 18.27
CA ARG A 440 -31.99 3.29 19.12
C ARG A 440 -32.92 4.24 18.37
N ASP A 441 -32.37 5.05 17.47
CA ASP A 441 -33.14 6.03 16.70
C ASP A 441 -32.49 6.29 15.33
N VAL A 442 -33.16 7.00 14.42
CA VAL A 442 -32.61 7.45 13.14
C VAL A 442 -31.76 8.70 13.37
N MET A 443 -30.60 8.50 13.99
CA MET A 443 -29.68 9.57 14.36
C MET A 443 -28.36 9.51 13.60
N THR A 444 -27.73 10.67 13.43
CA THR A 444 -26.42 10.80 12.79
C THR A 444 -25.30 10.31 13.71
N TYR A 445 -24.18 9.92 13.11
CA TYR A 445 -23.02 9.37 13.82
C TYR A 445 -22.46 10.32 14.90
N ASP A 446 -22.40 11.61 14.62
CA ASP A 446 -21.92 12.62 15.56
C ASP A 446 -22.77 12.66 16.84
N LYS A 447 -24.10 12.55 16.72
CA LYS A 447 -25.02 12.47 17.85
C LYS A 447 -24.87 11.15 18.61
N ALA A 448 -24.79 10.03 17.89
CA ALA A 448 -24.62 8.71 18.52
C ALA A 448 -23.30 8.61 19.32
N VAL A 449 -22.22 9.23 18.83
CA VAL A 449 -20.94 9.34 19.54
C VAL A 449 -21.08 10.10 20.85
N GLN A 450 -21.79 11.24 20.84
CA GLN A 450 -22.01 12.04 22.04
C GLN A 450 -22.85 11.31 23.08
N VAL A 451 -23.94 10.65 22.64
CA VAL A 451 -24.80 9.86 23.52
C VAL A 451 -24.04 8.65 24.09
N ALA A 452 -23.14 8.05 23.31
CA ALA A 452 -22.25 6.97 23.76
C ALA A 452 -21.16 7.42 24.75
N GLY A 453 -21.14 8.70 25.15
CA GLY A 453 -20.22 9.26 26.14
C GLY A 453 -18.85 9.67 25.58
N PHE A 454 -18.71 9.81 24.26
CA PHE A 454 -17.49 10.31 23.64
C PHE A 454 -17.62 11.79 23.26
N GLU A 455 -16.49 12.51 23.27
CA GLU A 455 -16.45 13.85 22.69
C GLU A 455 -16.63 13.82 21.16
N HIS A 456 -16.99 14.98 20.60
CA HIS A 456 -17.11 15.13 19.15
C HIS A 456 -15.78 14.79 18.47
N HIS A 457 -15.80 14.01 17.38
CA HIS A 457 -14.61 13.54 16.66
C HIS A 457 -13.71 14.67 16.06
N SER A 458 -14.18 15.93 16.11
CA SER A 458 -13.37 17.11 15.76
C SER A 458 -12.61 17.72 16.94
N LYS A 459 -12.87 17.25 18.17
CA LYS A 459 -12.25 17.66 19.44
C LYS A 459 -11.45 16.52 20.05
N LEU A 460 -10.64 15.85 19.22
CA LEU A 460 -9.82 14.72 19.69
C LEU A 460 -8.53 15.16 20.40
N ASN A 461 -8.12 16.42 20.23
CA ASN A 461 -6.98 16.98 20.95
C ASN A 461 -7.48 17.59 22.26
N ARG A 462 -6.92 17.10 23.36
CA ARG A 462 -7.22 17.58 24.70
C ARG A 462 -6.68 18.99 24.89
N ASN A 463 -7.53 19.91 25.32
CA ASN A 463 -7.15 21.26 25.74
C ASN A 463 -6.78 21.23 27.22
N GLU A 464 -5.69 20.54 27.55
CA GLU A 464 -5.27 20.26 28.92
C GLU A 464 -4.10 21.17 29.35
N GLU A 465 -4.13 21.61 30.61
CA GLU A 465 -2.97 22.24 31.24
C GLU A 465 -1.91 21.16 31.51
N ILE A 466 -0.70 21.40 31.02
CA ILE A 466 0.45 20.53 31.27
C ILE A 466 1.53 21.43 31.87
N PRO A 467 1.84 21.27 33.17
CA PRO A 467 2.84 22.08 33.86
C PRO A 467 4.14 22.17 33.07
N ASP A 468 4.67 23.38 32.97
CA ASP A 468 5.89 23.74 32.24
C ASP A 468 5.91 23.53 30.72
N ILE A 469 4.92 22.83 30.16
CA ILE A 469 4.85 22.52 28.72
C ILE A 469 3.87 23.46 28.00
N THR A 470 2.71 23.73 28.60
CA THR A 470 1.70 24.62 28.03
C THR A 470 1.63 25.97 28.75
N PHE A 471 0.98 26.94 28.12
CA PHE A 471 0.61 28.21 28.71
C PHE A 471 -0.78 28.62 28.24
N LYS A 472 -1.44 29.43 29.05
CA LYS A 472 -2.84 29.81 28.88
C LYS A 472 -3.00 31.02 27.94
N ILE A 473 -4.03 30.99 27.10
CA ILE A 473 -4.46 32.13 26.28
C ILE A 473 -5.98 32.12 26.10
N GLU A 474 -6.58 33.30 25.96
CA GLU A 474 -7.96 33.45 25.51
C GLU A 474 -8.00 33.70 24.00
N SER A 475 -8.81 32.94 23.28
CA SER A 475 -9.00 33.11 21.84
C SER A 475 -10.44 32.76 21.45
N ILE A 476 -10.89 33.30 20.32
CA ILE A 476 -12.19 32.94 19.75
C ILE A 476 -12.09 31.52 19.18
N ASP A 477 -12.93 30.61 19.65
CA ASP A 477 -13.11 29.30 19.03
C ASP A 477 -13.87 29.45 17.72
N ARG A 478 -13.23 29.10 16.62
CA ARG A 478 -13.80 29.29 15.28
C ARG A 478 -15.05 28.46 15.00
N ASN A 479 -15.30 27.40 15.76
CA ASN A 479 -16.46 26.54 15.54
C ASN A 479 -17.71 27.07 16.26
N SER A 480 -17.54 27.57 17.49
CA SER A 480 -18.65 28.09 18.31
C SER A 480 -18.80 29.61 18.25
N GLY A 481 -17.75 30.35 17.85
CA GLY A 481 -17.72 31.81 17.92
C GLY A 481 -17.49 32.37 19.33
N GLU A 482 -17.37 31.50 20.33
CA GLU A 482 -17.21 31.88 21.74
C GLU A 482 -15.74 32.15 22.07
N ILE A 483 -15.49 33.07 23.01
CA ILE A 483 -14.17 33.22 23.63
C ILE A 483 -13.95 32.02 24.54
N LYS A 484 -12.87 31.27 24.28
CA LYS A 484 -12.49 30.09 25.05
C LYS A 484 -11.06 30.20 25.51
N GLU A 485 -10.80 29.56 26.63
CA GLU A 485 -9.46 29.37 27.15
C GLU A 485 -8.78 28.21 26.41
N PHE A 486 -7.56 28.44 25.93
CA PHE A 486 -6.73 27.44 25.27
C PHE A 486 -5.39 27.28 26.01
N HIS A 487 -4.94 26.04 26.10
CA HIS A 487 -3.63 25.66 26.61
C HIS A 487 -2.71 25.34 25.44
N LEU A 488 -1.82 26.29 25.12
CA LEU A 488 -0.90 26.17 23.98
C LEU A 488 0.46 25.67 24.43
N HIS A 489 1.07 24.79 23.64
CA HIS A 489 2.44 24.36 23.87
C HIS A 489 3.42 25.53 23.70
N LYS A 490 4.39 25.65 24.61
CA LYS A 490 5.46 26.65 24.51
C LYS A 490 6.27 26.49 23.21
N GLU A 491 6.49 25.24 22.78
CA GLU A 491 7.11 24.87 21.51
C GLU A 491 6.45 23.60 20.94
N LEU A 492 6.62 23.32 19.65
CA LEU A 492 6.08 22.09 19.07
C LEU A 492 6.80 20.86 19.63
N PRO A 493 6.06 19.91 20.26
CA PRO A 493 6.61 18.65 20.76
C PRO A 493 6.88 17.67 19.61
N TYR A 494 7.41 16.48 19.87
CA TYR A 494 7.45 15.46 18.83
C TYR A 494 6.03 15.09 18.40
N TYR A 495 5.73 15.14 17.10
CA TYR A 495 4.36 14.98 16.61
C TYR A 495 3.71 13.65 17.06
N GLY A 496 4.48 12.55 17.18
CA GLY A 496 3.95 11.23 17.50
C GLY A 496 3.37 11.13 18.93
N GLU A 497 3.75 12.05 19.81
CA GLU A 497 3.25 12.12 21.19
C GLU A 497 1.78 12.57 21.24
N TYR A 498 1.40 13.53 20.38
CA TYR A 498 0.08 14.17 20.38
C TYR A 498 -0.79 13.80 19.18
N LEU A 499 -0.19 13.42 18.06
CA LEU A 499 -0.88 13.00 16.85
C LEU A 499 -1.04 11.48 16.79
N GLN A 500 -1.41 10.87 17.92
CA GLN A 500 -1.42 9.42 18.12
C GLN A 500 -2.27 8.69 17.07
N ARG A 501 -3.39 9.28 16.64
CA ARG A 501 -4.27 8.71 15.60
C ARG A 501 -3.61 8.50 14.24
N HIS A 502 -2.50 9.22 13.97
CA HIS A 502 -1.76 9.18 12.71
C HIS A 502 -0.51 8.31 12.77
N VAL A 503 -0.13 7.82 13.96
CA VAL A 503 1.03 6.96 14.17
C VAL A 503 0.62 5.55 14.62
N GLY A 504 1.43 4.55 14.28
CA GLY A 504 1.28 3.22 14.85
C GLY A 504 1.69 3.20 16.33
N PHE A 505 1.33 2.12 17.04
CA PHE A 505 1.78 1.90 18.41
C PHE A 505 3.31 1.98 18.53
N GLY A 506 3.78 2.85 19.44
CA GLY A 506 5.16 2.88 19.89
C GLY A 506 5.43 1.82 20.96
N SER A 507 6.65 1.76 21.47
CA SER A 507 7.03 0.84 22.54
C SER A 507 6.54 1.27 23.92
N GLY A 508 6.23 2.56 24.12
CA GLY A 508 5.89 3.13 25.43
C GLY A 508 7.06 3.25 26.41
N LYS A 509 8.23 2.70 26.04
CA LYS A 509 9.41 2.60 26.90
C LYS A 509 10.16 3.93 27.01
N PRO A 510 10.36 4.49 28.21
CA PRO A 510 11.06 5.77 28.39
C PRO A 510 12.51 5.77 27.87
N GLU A 511 13.19 4.62 27.91
CA GLU A 511 14.56 4.44 27.45
C GLU A 511 14.71 4.38 25.92
N ASP A 512 13.60 4.21 25.21
CA ASP A 512 13.60 4.17 23.75
C ASP A 512 13.63 5.58 23.16
N SER A 513 14.23 5.71 21.96
CA SER A 513 14.18 6.98 21.22
C SER A 513 12.74 7.45 21.02
N ILE A 514 12.52 8.77 20.96
CA ILE A 514 11.18 9.37 20.86
C ILE A 514 10.31 8.76 19.75
N GLU A 515 10.89 8.44 18.58
CA GLU A 515 10.18 7.79 17.47
C GLU A 515 9.78 6.34 17.79
N LYS A 516 10.61 5.62 18.53
CA LYS A 516 10.33 4.23 18.92
C LYS A 516 9.34 4.20 20.07
N ARG A 517 9.47 5.13 21.03
CA ARG A 517 8.59 5.28 22.19
C ARG A 517 7.16 5.62 21.79
N TYR A 518 6.98 6.67 20.98
CA TYR A 518 5.65 7.19 20.62
C TYR A 518 5.13 6.70 19.26
N GLY A 519 6.01 6.14 18.43
CA GLY A 519 5.68 5.75 17.07
C GLY A 519 5.87 6.88 16.08
N LYS A 520 5.75 6.57 14.78
CA LYS A 520 5.91 7.53 13.68
C LYS A 520 4.94 7.29 12.54
N ILE A 521 4.70 8.33 11.75
CA ILE A 521 3.90 8.23 10.53
C ILE A 521 4.65 7.34 9.54
N ALA A 522 3.95 6.34 8.98
CA ALA A 522 4.55 5.35 8.09
C ALA A 522 5.05 5.95 6.75
N ASN A 523 4.46 7.07 6.33
CA ASN A 523 4.92 7.81 5.15
C ASN A 523 6.19 8.61 5.49
N PRO A 524 7.36 8.27 4.89
CA PRO A 524 8.63 8.92 5.22
C PRO A 524 8.65 10.41 4.86
N THR A 525 8.04 10.81 3.75
CA THR A 525 7.96 12.20 3.31
C THR A 525 7.27 13.07 4.36
N VAL A 526 6.11 12.61 4.85
CA VAL A 526 5.33 13.33 5.87
C VAL A 526 6.07 13.39 7.20
N HIS A 527 6.68 12.28 7.60
CA HIS A 527 7.48 12.22 8.83
C HIS A 527 8.66 13.19 8.83
N ILE A 528 9.42 13.26 7.73
CA ILE A 528 10.55 14.19 7.60
C ILE A 528 10.03 15.62 7.54
N GLY A 529 8.99 15.89 6.74
CA GLY A 529 8.38 17.19 6.59
C GLY A 529 7.91 17.78 7.93
N LEU A 530 7.15 17.03 8.74
CA LEU A 530 6.70 17.50 10.06
C LEU A 530 7.85 17.78 11.03
N ASN A 531 8.92 17.00 10.98
CA ASN A 531 10.11 17.26 11.78
C ASN A 531 10.85 18.53 11.32
N GLN A 532 10.87 18.83 10.01
CA GLN A 532 11.44 20.10 9.54
C GLN A 532 10.55 21.29 9.89
N VAL A 533 9.22 21.14 9.83
CA VAL A 533 8.27 22.14 10.35
C VAL A 533 8.55 22.41 11.82
N ARG A 534 8.68 21.37 12.66
CA ARG A 534 9.00 21.50 14.08
C ARG A 534 10.29 22.32 14.29
N VAL A 535 11.36 22.00 13.57
CA VAL A 535 12.66 22.69 13.69
C VAL A 535 12.52 24.17 13.34
N VAL A 536 11.92 24.48 12.18
CA VAL A 536 11.79 25.87 11.72
C VAL A 536 10.87 26.66 12.65
N VAL A 537 9.67 26.14 12.95
CA VAL A 537 8.68 26.85 13.76
C VAL A 537 9.19 27.07 15.19
N ASN A 538 9.85 26.08 15.83
CA ASN A 538 10.40 26.28 17.17
C ASN A 538 11.52 27.33 17.19
N ALA A 539 12.35 27.39 16.14
CA ALA A 539 13.36 28.44 16.01
C ALA A 539 12.72 29.83 15.87
N LEU A 540 11.63 29.94 15.10
CA LEU A 540 10.87 31.20 14.97
C LEU A 540 10.20 31.58 16.29
N ILE A 541 9.56 30.65 16.99
CA ILE A 541 8.94 30.91 18.30
C ILE A 541 9.97 31.38 19.32
N LYS A 542 11.13 30.72 19.38
CA LYS A 542 12.23 31.11 20.28
C LYS A 542 12.72 32.54 20.03
N ARG A 543 12.72 32.98 18.77
CA ARG A 543 13.24 34.30 18.37
C ARG A 543 12.19 35.42 18.41
N TYR A 544 10.94 35.13 18.05
CA TYR A 544 9.90 36.15 17.83
C TYR A 544 8.66 35.98 18.72
N GLY A 545 8.61 34.92 19.54
CA GLY A 545 7.44 34.55 20.32
C GLY A 545 6.39 33.81 19.49
N HIS A 546 5.23 33.57 20.07
CA HIS A 546 4.14 32.81 19.43
C HIS A 546 3.42 33.60 18.33
N PRO A 547 3.04 32.95 17.21
CA PRO A 547 2.28 33.59 16.14
C PRO A 547 0.83 33.85 16.56
N SER A 548 0.25 34.95 16.05
CA SER A 548 -1.16 35.29 16.24
C SER A 548 -2.09 34.54 15.27
N GLU A 549 -1.56 34.13 14.12
CA GLU A 549 -2.26 33.32 13.13
C GLU A 549 -1.26 32.46 12.35
N ILE A 550 -1.68 31.25 11.97
CA ILE A 550 -0.91 30.37 11.08
C ILE A 550 -1.74 30.03 9.85
N ILE A 551 -1.11 30.11 8.69
CA ILE A 551 -1.67 29.67 7.42
C ILE A 551 -0.77 28.59 6.84
N VAL A 552 -1.35 27.43 6.57
CA VAL A 552 -0.67 26.31 5.90
C VAL A 552 -1.27 26.14 4.51
N GLU A 553 -0.45 26.18 3.46
CA GLU A 553 -0.96 25.83 2.14
C GLU A 553 -1.28 24.34 2.07
N VAL A 554 -2.45 24.02 1.54
CA VAL A 554 -2.84 22.67 1.14
C VAL A 554 -2.89 22.62 -0.37
N ALA A 555 -2.38 21.53 -0.95
CA ALA A 555 -2.59 21.21 -2.36
C ALA A 555 -4.05 20.76 -2.62
N ARG A 556 -5.05 21.52 -2.15
CA ARG A 556 -6.46 21.36 -2.51
C ARG A 556 -6.78 22.25 -3.71
N ASP A 557 -7.69 21.77 -4.53
CA ASP A 557 -8.27 22.54 -5.63
C ASP A 557 -9.36 23.49 -5.09
N LEU A 558 -9.63 24.58 -5.80
CA LEU A 558 -10.76 25.47 -5.47
C LEU A 558 -12.11 24.75 -5.68
N LYS A 559 -13.16 25.27 -5.05
CA LYS A 559 -14.52 24.74 -5.22
C LYS A 559 -14.91 24.81 -6.70
N GLN A 560 -15.07 23.64 -7.30
CA GLN A 560 -15.48 23.50 -8.70
C GLN A 560 -16.94 23.95 -8.90
N SER A 561 -17.28 24.40 -10.11
CA SER A 561 -18.67 24.67 -10.51
C SER A 561 -19.51 23.38 -10.48
N LYS A 562 -20.84 23.52 -10.53
CA LYS A 562 -21.74 22.36 -10.64
C LYS A 562 -21.40 21.53 -11.89
N ASP A 563 -21.32 22.17 -13.05
CA ASP A 563 -21.06 21.50 -14.33
C ASP A 563 -19.72 20.74 -14.33
N ARG A 564 -18.63 21.34 -13.82
CA ARG A 564 -17.34 20.64 -13.72
C ARG A 564 -17.40 19.45 -12.75
N ARG A 565 -18.14 19.57 -11.65
CA ARG A 565 -18.35 18.45 -10.71
C ARG A 565 -19.15 17.35 -11.37
N ASP A 566 -20.18 17.69 -12.14
CA ASP A 566 -21.04 16.74 -12.83
C ASP A 566 -20.26 16.02 -13.96
N GLU A 567 -19.43 16.75 -14.73
CA GLU A 567 -18.51 16.17 -15.72
C GLU A 567 -17.45 15.26 -15.08
N GLU A 568 -16.81 15.70 -14.00
CA GLU A 568 -15.85 14.88 -13.28
C GLU A 568 -16.53 13.67 -12.64
N ASN A 569 -17.76 13.84 -12.17
CA ASN A 569 -18.57 12.76 -11.62
C ASN A 569 -18.91 11.73 -12.69
N LYS A 570 -19.35 12.18 -13.86
CA LYS A 570 -19.61 11.34 -15.03
C LYS A 570 -18.35 10.58 -15.44
N ARG A 571 -17.21 11.26 -15.59
CA ARG A 571 -15.93 10.62 -15.94
C ARG A 571 -15.49 9.57 -14.93
N GLN A 572 -15.64 9.86 -13.64
CA GLN A 572 -15.31 8.90 -12.58
C GLN A 572 -16.30 7.71 -12.54
N ALA A 573 -17.58 7.93 -12.81
CA ALA A 573 -18.59 6.87 -12.95
C ALA A 573 -18.29 5.96 -14.16
N GLU A 574 -17.96 6.55 -15.31
CA GLU A 574 -17.53 5.82 -16.51
C GLU A 574 -16.28 4.98 -16.22
N ASN A 575 -15.30 5.53 -15.51
CA ASN A 575 -14.12 4.79 -15.07
C ASN A 575 -14.46 3.63 -14.13
N GLN A 576 -15.41 3.81 -13.21
CA GLN A 576 -15.86 2.76 -12.30
C GLN A 576 -16.58 1.63 -13.07
N LYS A 577 -17.53 1.97 -13.93
CA LYS A 577 -18.24 1.01 -14.79
C LYS A 577 -17.28 0.25 -15.69
N ARG A 578 -16.30 0.95 -16.27
CA ARG A 578 -15.21 0.32 -17.02
C ARG A 578 -14.44 -0.67 -16.15
N ASN A 579 -14.00 -0.27 -14.94
CA ASN A 579 -13.22 -1.15 -14.06
C ASN A 579 -14.03 -2.36 -13.57
N GLU A 580 -15.33 -2.22 -13.34
CA GLU A 580 -16.23 -3.32 -12.99
C GLU A 580 -16.38 -4.31 -14.16
N ARG A 581 -16.62 -3.81 -15.38
CA ARG A 581 -16.60 -4.64 -16.60
C ARG A 581 -15.28 -5.39 -16.74
N LEU A 582 -14.14 -4.67 -16.67
CA LEU A 582 -12.81 -5.27 -16.80
C LEU A 582 -12.56 -6.32 -15.72
N ARG A 583 -13.00 -6.08 -14.48
CA ARG A 583 -12.86 -7.06 -13.40
C ARG A 583 -13.61 -8.35 -13.74
N LYS A 584 -14.84 -8.25 -14.24
CA LYS A 584 -15.61 -9.42 -14.66
C LYS A 584 -14.92 -10.16 -15.81
N ASP A 585 -14.50 -9.43 -16.85
CA ASP A 585 -13.83 -10.01 -18.01
C ASP A 585 -12.54 -10.76 -17.59
N ILE A 586 -11.74 -10.16 -16.71
CA ILE A 586 -10.51 -10.80 -16.17
C ILE A 586 -10.85 -12.04 -15.36
N ALA A 587 -11.88 -11.97 -14.51
CA ALA A 587 -12.31 -13.09 -13.68
C ALA A 587 -12.70 -14.30 -14.56
N ASP A 588 -13.46 -14.04 -15.63
CA ASP A 588 -13.87 -15.04 -16.61
C ASP A 588 -12.67 -15.63 -17.38
N ILE A 589 -11.73 -14.79 -17.82
CA ILE A 589 -10.52 -15.23 -18.54
C ILE A 589 -9.62 -16.10 -17.65
N LEU A 590 -9.44 -15.71 -16.39
CA LEU A 590 -8.55 -16.40 -15.44
C LEU A 590 -9.24 -17.56 -14.69
N GLY A 591 -10.55 -17.72 -14.80
CA GLY A 591 -11.32 -18.71 -14.05
C GLY A 591 -11.27 -18.48 -12.53
N ILE A 592 -11.32 -17.22 -12.08
CA ILE A 592 -11.27 -16.83 -10.66
C ILE A 592 -12.51 -16.01 -10.27
N SER A 593 -12.72 -15.78 -8.98
CA SER A 593 -13.78 -14.85 -8.54
C SER A 593 -13.37 -13.39 -8.74
N GLU A 594 -14.34 -12.50 -8.93
CA GLU A 594 -14.11 -11.06 -9.13
C GLU A 594 -13.29 -10.42 -7.99
N GLU A 595 -13.49 -10.88 -6.75
CA GLU A 595 -12.76 -10.38 -5.57
C GLU A 595 -11.27 -10.74 -5.59
N ARG A 596 -10.88 -11.72 -6.40
CA ARG A 596 -9.49 -12.18 -6.54
C ARG A 596 -8.74 -11.50 -7.69
N VAL A 597 -9.41 -10.69 -8.51
CA VAL A 597 -8.78 -9.94 -9.60
C VAL A 597 -7.85 -8.87 -9.06
N ARG A 598 -6.60 -8.85 -9.54
CA ARG A 598 -5.60 -7.90 -9.06
C ARG A 598 -5.78 -6.54 -9.73
N ARG A 599 -5.33 -5.49 -9.04
CA ARG A 599 -5.28 -4.14 -9.61
C ARG A 599 -4.42 -4.09 -10.87
N ASP A 600 -3.31 -4.81 -10.87
CA ASP A 600 -2.35 -4.83 -11.98
C ASP A 600 -2.96 -5.47 -13.24
N ASP A 601 -3.87 -6.45 -13.08
CA ASP A 601 -4.59 -7.07 -14.20
C ASP A 601 -5.58 -6.06 -14.84
N ILE A 602 -6.26 -5.27 -14.01
CA ILE A 602 -7.13 -4.18 -14.47
C ILE A 602 -6.30 -3.12 -15.21
N GLU A 603 -5.13 -2.75 -14.68
CA GLU A 603 -4.21 -1.80 -15.33
C GLU A 603 -3.75 -2.33 -16.70
N LYS A 604 -3.38 -3.61 -16.81
CA LYS A 604 -3.05 -4.26 -18.08
C LYS A 604 -4.20 -4.16 -19.08
N MET A 605 -5.44 -4.48 -18.68
CA MET A 605 -6.61 -4.39 -19.55
C MET A 605 -6.89 -2.97 -20.03
N ILE A 606 -6.73 -1.96 -19.15
CA ILE A 606 -6.85 -0.54 -19.55
C ILE A 606 -5.81 -0.21 -20.62
N LEU A 607 -4.54 -0.54 -20.38
CA LEU A 607 -3.45 -0.23 -21.31
C LEU A 607 -3.60 -0.99 -22.64
N TRP A 608 -4.19 -2.18 -22.61
CA TRP A 608 -4.48 -2.96 -23.82
C TRP A 608 -5.60 -2.34 -24.66
N GLU A 609 -6.68 -1.85 -24.04
CA GLU A 609 -7.73 -1.10 -24.74
C GLU A 609 -7.21 0.22 -25.32
N GLU A 610 -6.18 0.81 -24.72
CA GLU A 610 -5.53 2.03 -25.21
C GLU A 610 -4.60 1.79 -26.40
N LEU A 611 -4.23 0.55 -26.73
CA LEU A 611 -3.38 0.25 -27.91
C LEU A 611 -4.09 0.60 -29.22
N SER A 612 -5.39 0.28 -29.31
CA SER A 612 -6.25 0.59 -30.44
C SER A 612 -7.71 0.44 -30.04
N PHE A 613 -8.57 1.27 -30.62
CA PHE A 613 -10.02 1.14 -30.48
C PHE A 613 -10.50 -0.20 -31.04
N ASP A 614 -9.94 -0.64 -32.17
CA ASP A 614 -10.23 -1.93 -32.78
C ASP A 614 -9.49 -3.06 -32.05
N PRO A 615 -10.19 -4.02 -31.42
CA PRO A 615 -9.56 -5.18 -30.79
C PRO A 615 -8.64 -5.98 -31.72
N ALA A 616 -8.94 -6.02 -33.03
CA ALA A 616 -8.11 -6.73 -34.00
C ALA A 616 -6.74 -6.08 -34.19
N ASP A 617 -6.60 -4.78 -33.91
CA ASP A 617 -5.37 -4.03 -34.13
C ASP A 617 -4.63 -3.66 -32.83
N ARG A 618 -5.02 -4.28 -31.71
CA ARG A 618 -4.32 -4.14 -30.43
C ARG A 618 -2.99 -4.88 -30.46
N ARG A 619 -1.95 -4.18 -30.91
CA ARG A 619 -0.60 -4.71 -31.11
C ARG A 619 0.39 -4.13 -30.11
N CYS A 620 1.40 -4.92 -29.77
CA CYS A 620 2.56 -4.46 -29.02
C CYS A 620 3.14 -3.21 -29.72
N PRO A 621 3.29 -2.08 -29.00
CA PRO A 621 3.75 -0.83 -29.60
C PRO A 621 5.10 -0.98 -30.30
N TYR A 622 5.99 -1.79 -29.71
CA TYR A 622 7.35 -1.96 -30.20
C TYR A 622 7.47 -3.03 -31.28
N SER A 623 6.98 -4.25 -31.03
CA SER A 623 7.18 -5.38 -31.95
C SER A 623 6.09 -5.55 -33.00
N GLY A 624 4.95 -4.84 -32.91
CA GLY A 624 3.82 -4.98 -33.83
C GLY A 624 3.03 -6.30 -33.71
N VAL A 625 3.44 -7.20 -32.81
CA VAL A 625 2.75 -8.47 -32.54
C VAL A 625 1.40 -8.20 -31.91
N GLN A 626 0.34 -8.83 -32.44
CA GLN A 626 -1.00 -8.73 -31.89
C GLN A 626 -1.06 -9.30 -30.45
N VAL A 627 -1.67 -8.56 -29.54
CA VAL A 627 -1.81 -8.95 -28.14
C VAL A 627 -3.26 -9.38 -27.90
N SER A 628 -3.48 -10.67 -27.63
CA SER A 628 -4.80 -11.14 -27.17
C SER A 628 -4.96 -10.91 -25.65
N THR A 629 -6.19 -10.94 -25.14
CA THR A 629 -6.46 -10.80 -23.69
C THR A 629 -5.82 -11.92 -22.86
N VAL A 630 -5.76 -13.14 -23.39
CA VAL A 630 -5.07 -14.27 -22.74
C VAL A 630 -3.56 -14.02 -22.69
N MET A 631 -2.97 -13.51 -23.78
CA MET A 631 -1.56 -13.15 -23.83
C MET A 631 -1.24 -11.99 -22.88
N LEU A 632 -2.09 -10.98 -22.83
CA LEU A 632 -1.98 -9.81 -21.96
C LEU A 632 -1.88 -10.19 -20.48
N LEU A 633 -2.76 -11.07 -20.02
CA LEU A 633 -2.85 -11.51 -18.62
C LEU A 633 -1.79 -12.56 -18.25
N SER A 634 -0.94 -12.93 -19.20
CA SER A 634 0.19 -13.83 -18.97
C SER A 634 1.49 -13.09 -18.61
N ASP A 635 2.58 -13.86 -18.49
CA ASP A 635 3.94 -13.33 -18.33
C ASP A 635 4.61 -12.90 -19.64
N GLU A 636 3.99 -13.16 -20.80
CA GLU A 636 4.53 -12.70 -22.08
C GLU A 636 4.41 -11.19 -22.27
N VAL A 637 3.46 -10.57 -21.57
CA VAL A 637 3.19 -9.13 -21.65
C VAL A 637 3.44 -8.49 -20.30
N GLU A 638 4.19 -7.39 -20.33
CA GLU A 638 4.52 -6.58 -19.17
C GLU A 638 3.96 -5.17 -19.36
N VAL A 639 3.57 -4.57 -18.24
CA VAL A 639 3.38 -3.12 -18.18
C VAL A 639 4.77 -2.51 -18.12
N GLU A 640 5.08 -1.60 -19.03
CA GLU A 640 6.37 -0.91 -19.06
C GLU A 640 6.20 0.60 -19.24
N HIS A 641 7.24 1.35 -18.86
CA HIS A 641 7.24 2.80 -18.94
C HIS A 641 7.81 3.26 -20.27
N ILE A 642 7.00 3.92 -21.09
CA ILE A 642 7.36 4.43 -22.42
C ILE A 642 8.63 5.27 -22.32
N LEU A 643 8.63 6.31 -21.50
CA LEU A 643 9.85 7.01 -21.09
C LEU A 643 10.43 6.37 -19.84
N PRO A 644 11.76 6.20 -19.73
CA PRO A 644 12.39 5.53 -18.60
C PRO A 644 11.93 6.09 -17.25
N PHE A 645 11.37 5.23 -16.39
CA PHE A 645 10.94 5.63 -15.06
C PHE A 645 12.09 6.21 -14.23
N SER A 646 13.30 5.66 -14.37
CA SER A 646 14.48 6.14 -13.64
C SER A 646 14.90 7.58 -13.98
N GLN A 647 14.43 8.11 -15.11
CA GLN A 647 14.69 9.48 -15.55
C GLN A 647 13.48 10.39 -15.27
N THR A 648 12.26 9.87 -15.45
CA THR A 648 11.02 10.67 -15.39
C THR A 648 10.32 10.64 -14.03
N LEU A 649 10.43 9.53 -13.30
CA LEU A 649 9.61 9.18 -12.13
C LEU A 649 8.10 9.23 -12.39
N ASP A 650 7.69 9.24 -13.66
CA ASP A 650 6.31 9.31 -14.11
C ASP A 650 5.71 7.91 -14.15
N ASP A 651 5.00 7.54 -13.08
CA ASP A 651 4.26 6.28 -12.94
C ASP A 651 2.81 6.38 -13.44
N SER A 652 2.45 7.48 -14.11
CA SER A 652 1.08 7.69 -14.61
C SER A 652 0.74 6.72 -15.73
N LEU A 653 -0.56 6.48 -15.95
CA LEU A 653 -1.02 5.67 -17.09
C LEU A 653 -0.52 6.23 -18.43
N ASN A 654 -0.34 7.56 -18.53
CA ASN A 654 0.15 8.21 -19.75
C ASN A 654 1.59 7.85 -20.11
N ASN A 655 2.41 7.49 -19.12
CA ASN A 655 3.76 7.00 -19.35
C ASN A 655 3.86 5.47 -19.41
N LYS A 656 2.75 4.75 -19.31
CA LYS A 656 2.73 3.30 -19.32
C LYS A 656 2.13 2.75 -20.60
N THR A 657 2.58 1.57 -20.99
CA THR A 657 1.95 0.78 -22.04
C THR A 657 2.13 -0.71 -21.74
N VAL A 658 1.42 -1.56 -22.48
CA VAL A 658 1.65 -3.00 -22.45
C VAL A 658 2.51 -3.38 -23.65
N ALA A 659 3.58 -4.13 -23.39
CA ALA A 659 4.50 -4.57 -24.42
C ALA A 659 4.91 -6.02 -24.19
N LEU A 660 5.33 -6.71 -25.26
CA LEU A 660 5.95 -8.02 -25.12
C LEU A 660 7.20 -7.89 -24.25
N ARG A 661 7.36 -8.80 -23.29
CA ARG A 661 8.51 -8.89 -22.38
C ARG A 661 9.85 -8.83 -23.13
N GLN A 662 9.94 -9.49 -24.30
CA GLN A 662 11.15 -9.45 -25.13
C GLN A 662 11.43 -8.04 -25.67
N ALA A 663 10.40 -7.37 -26.21
CA ALA A 663 10.53 -6.01 -26.71
C ALA A 663 10.87 -5.01 -25.60
N ASN A 664 10.24 -5.15 -24.43
CA ASN A 664 10.54 -4.36 -23.24
C ASN A 664 12.01 -4.52 -22.80
N ARG A 665 12.55 -5.75 -22.80
CA ARG A 665 13.96 -6.02 -22.48
C ARG A 665 14.92 -5.37 -23.47
N ILE A 666 14.59 -5.38 -24.76
CA ILE A 666 15.38 -4.73 -25.81
C ILE A 666 15.40 -3.21 -25.58
N LYS A 667 14.23 -2.61 -25.32
CA LYS A 667 14.13 -1.18 -24.99
C LYS A 667 15.00 -0.85 -23.77
N GLY A 668 14.83 -1.58 -22.67
CA GLY A 668 15.57 -1.37 -21.43
C GLY A 668 15.33 0.03 -20.86
N ASN A 669 16.34 0.61 -20.22
CA ASN A 669 16.24 1.93 -19.58
C ASN A 669 16.47 3.11 -20.57
N ARG A 670 15.89 3.00 -21.77
CA ARG A 670 15.99 3.97 -22.88
C ARG A 670 14.61 4.44 -23.33
N THR A 671 14.55 5.61 -23.98
CA THR A 671 13.35 6.06 -24.69
C THR A 671 13.08 5.18 -25.93
N PRO A 672 11.86 5.19 -26.50
CA PRO A 672 11.59 4.44 -27.73
C PRO A 672 12.50 4.86 -28.89
N TRP A 673 12.80 6.17 -29.01
CA TRP A 673 13.76 6.70 -29.98
C TRP A 673 15.17 6.16 -29.77
N GLU A 674 15.71 6.24 -28.54
CA GLU A 674 17.04 5.74 -28.22
C GLU A 674 17.17 4.22 -28.39
N ALA A 675 16.06 3.48 -28.19
CA ALA A 675 16.03 2.04 -28.31
C ALA A 675 15.94 1.55 -29.76
N PHE A 676 15.08 2.19 -30.57
CA PHE A 676 14.66 1.66 -31.87
C PHE A 676 14.85 2.63 -33.03
N GLY A 677 15.01 3.93 -32.77
CA GLY A 677 15.20 4.95 -33.80
C GLY A 677 16.66 5.27 -34.12
N ILE A 678 17.54 5.20 -33.12
CA ILE A 678 19.00 5.39 -33.30
C ILE A 678 19.67 4.10 -33.79
N SER A 679 19.19 2.96 -33.30
CA SER A 679 19.78 1.63 -33.58
C SER A 679 18.85 0.84 -34.47
N ASP A 680 19.36 0.35 -35.60
CA ASP A 680 18.62 -0.59 -36.45
C ASP A 680 18.63 -1.98 -35.79
N ILE A 681 17.50 -2.34 -35.17
CA ILE A 681 17.34 -3.62 -34.48
C ILE A 681 16.44 -4.50 -35.35
N LEU A 682 17.01 -5.60 -35.86
CA LEU A 682 16.30 -6.56 -36.70
C LEU A 682 14.96 -6.98 -36.05
N GLY A 683 13.86 -6.74 -36.77
CA GLY A 683 12.50 -7.05 -36.31
C GLY A 683 11.76 -5.90 -35.61
N PHE A 684 12.36 -4.71 -35.51
CA PHE A 684 11.75 -3.51 -34.92
C PHE A 684 11.85 -2.33 -35.89
N ASP A 685 10.71 -1.91 -36.44
CA ASP A 685 10.60 -0.75 -37.32
C ASP A 685 10.06 0.46 -36.54
N TYR A 686 10.89 1.50 -36.39
CA TYR A 686 10.51 2.72 -35.67
C TYR A 686 9.37 3.49 -36.33
N ALA A 687 9.28 3.51 -37.66
CA ALA A 687 8.16 4.13 -38.35
C ALA A 687 6.84 3.44 -37.97
N GLY A 688 6.83 2.10 -38.00
CA GLY A 688 5.71 1.30 -37.51
C GLY A 688 5.41 1.50 -36.02
N ILE A 689 6.40 1.76 -35.17
CA ILE A 689 6.18 2.13 -33.75
C ILE A 689 5.38 3.42 -33.66
N LEU A 690 5.76 4.44 -34.43
CA LEU A 690 5.04 5.73 -34.46
C LEU A 690 3.61 5.56 -34.97
N THR A 691 3.39 4.81 -36.06
CA THR A 691 2.05 4.54 -36.59
C THR A 691 1.16 3.86 -35.55
N ARG A 692 1.68 2.89 -34.78
CA ARG A 692 0.92 2.26 -33.69
C ARG A 692 0.70 3.21 -32.52
N ALA A 693 1.67 4.07 -32.20
CA ALA A 693 1.52 5.07 -31.16
C ALA A 693 0.42 6.10 -31.49
N GLU A 694 0.18 6.41 -32.76
CA GLU A 694 -0.88 7.33 -33.18
C GLU A 694 -2.29 6.84 -32.86
N LEU A 695 -2.48 5.52 -32.76
CA LEU A 695 -3.76 4.90 -32.37
C LEU A 695 -4.07 5.09 -30.87
N MET A 696 -3.07 5.39 -30.05
CA MET A 696 -3.20 5.52 -28.60
C MET A 696 -3.81 6.88 -28.18
N PRO A 697 -4.17 7.06 -26.88
CA PRO A 697 -4.60 8.36 -26.37
C PRO A 697 -3.58 9.48 -26.63
N LYS A 698 -4.06 10.68 -26.97
CA LYS A 698 -3.23 11.83 -27.35
C LYS A 698 -2.10 12.15 -26.37
N ALA A 699 -2.35 11.99 -25.06
CA ALA A 699 -1.37 12.23 -24.00
C ALA A 699 -0.18 11.25 -23.99
N LYS A 700 -0.26 10.12 -24.70
CA LYS A 700 0.81 9.12 -24.81
C LYS A 700 1.68 9.31 -26.04
N ARG A 701 1.08 9.70 -27.16
CA ARG A 701 1.67 9.62 -28.51
C ARG A 701 3.06 10.26 -28.59
N TYR A 702 3.17 11.48 -28.07
CA TYR A 702 4.41 12.25 -28.16
C TYR A 702 5.59 11.59 -27.44
N ARG A 703 5.34 10.71 -26.46
CA ARG A 703 6.38 10.02 -25.68
C ARG A 703 7.14 8.97 -26.50
N PHE A 704 6.59 8.56 -27.64
CA PHE A 704 7.25 7.68 -28.59
C PHE A 704 8.13 8.42 -29.59
N ALA A 705 7.97 9.74 -29.73
CA ALA A 705 8.72 10.55 -30.69
C ALA A 705 10.18 10.79 -30.26
N GLU A 706 10.99 11.27 -31.20
CA GLU A 706 12.40 11.62 -30.99
C GLU A 706 12.58 12.67 -29.88
N ASP A 707 11.74 13.71 -29.88
CA ASP A 707 11.74 14.77 -28.87
C ASP A 707 10.87 14.45 -27.64
N GLY A 708 10.37 13.20 -27.52
CA GLY A 708 9.37 12.82 -26.53
C GLY A 708 9.79 13.07 -25.09
N TYR A 709 11.05 12.79 -24.76
CA TYR A 709 11.61 13.08 -23.42
C TYR A 709 11.76 14.58 -23.15
N GLN A 710 12.14 15.38 -24.16
CA GLN A 710 12.30 16.83 -24.01
C GLN A 710 10.95 17.53 -23.86
N ARG A 711 9.93 17.10 -24.61
CA ARG A 711 8.55 17.57 -24.40
C ARG A 711 8.04 17.24 -23.00
N TRP A 712 8.30 16.02 -22.53
CA TRP A 712 7.94 15.62 -21.17
C TRP A 712 8.61 16.52 -20.10
N LEU A 713 9.90 16.85 -20.26
CA LEU A 713 10.61 17.76 -19.35
C LEU A 713 9.97 19.15 -19.28
N LYS A 714 9.47 19.65 -20.41
CA LYS A 714 8.83 20.96 -20.50
C LYS A 714 7.42 20.96 -19.90
N ASP A 715 6.61 19.96 -20.25
CA ASP A 715 5.16 20.01 -20.02
C ASP A 715 4.72 19.21 -18.77
N ASP A 716 5.41 18.11 -18.45
CA ASP A 716 4.93 17.09 -17.50
C ASP A 716 5.86 16.86 -16.27
N ALA A 717 7.15 17.21 -16.33
CA ALA A 717 8.11 16.95 -15.23
C ALA A 717 7.73 17.59 -13.89
N GLY A 718 6.92 18.64 -13.90
CA GLY A 718 6.42 19.31 -12.69
C GLY A 718 5.30 18.57 -11.94
N PHE A 719 4.69 17.53 -12.53
CA PHE A 719 3.44 16.90 -12.06
C PHE A 719 3.61 15.45 -11.56
N LEU A 720 4.54 15.22 -10.63
CA LEU A 720 4.59 13.93 -9.93
C LEU A 720 3.38 13.78 -8.98
N ALA A 721 2.32 13.11 -9.44
CA ALA A 721 1.06 12.91 -8.72
C ALA A 721 1.25 12.38 -7.28
N ARG A 722 2.30 11.59 -7.04
CA ARG A 722 2.64 11.06 -5.71
C ARG A 722 3.21 12.14 -4.78
N ALA A 723 4.06 13.05 -5.28
CA ALA A 723 4.57 14.17 -4.50
C ALA A 723 3.43 15.10 -4.06
N LEU A 724 2.46 15.34 -4.95
CA LEU A 724 1.24 16.09 -4.62
C LEU A 724 0.41 15.41 -3.53
N ASN A 725 0.22 14.09 -3.59
CA ASN A 725 -0.50 13.36 -2.54
C ASN A 725 0.24 13.37 -1.19
N ASP A 726 1.56 13.22 -1.19
CA ASP A 726 2.39 13.33 0.01
C ASP A 726 2.30 14.75 0.61
N THR A 727 2.34 15.79 -0.23
CA THR A 727 2.14 17.19 0.18
C THR A 727 0.74 17.41 0.76
N ARG A 728 -0.33 16.93 0.09
CA ARG A 728 -1.71 17.01 0.60
C ARG A 728 -1.83 16.38 1.99
N HIS A 729 -1.21 15.22 2.18
CA HIS A 729 -1.19 14.54 3.47
C HIS A 729 -0.40 15.36 4.50
N LEU A 730 0.82 15.79 4.18
CA LEU A 730 1.66 16.61 5.05
C LEU A 730 0.93 17.88 5.52
N SER A 731 0.36 18.66 4.61
CA SER A 731 -0.35 19.90 4.97
C SER A 731 -1.57 19.66 5.86
N LYS A 732 -2.32 18.56 5.64
CA LYS A 732 -3.47 18.21 6.48
C LYS A 732 -3.04 17.91 7.92
N ILE A 733 -1.96 17.15 8.09
CA ILE A 733 -1.42 16.81 9.42
C ILE A 733 -0.73 18.02 10.06
N ALA A 734 0.00 18.81 9.27
CA ALA A 734 0.66 20.02 9.73
C ALA A 734 -0.33 21.03 10.31
N ARG A 735 -1.53 21.20 9.73
CA ARG A 735 -2.57 22.07 10.30
C ARG A 735 -2.97 21.64 11.72
N GLU A 736 -3.21 20.35 11.93
CA GLU A 736 -3.55 19.82 13.25
C GLU A 736 -2.38 19.95 14.23
N TYR A 737 -1.16 19.71 13.75
CA TYR A 737 0.04 19.88 14.53
C TYR A 737 0.28 21.34 14.96
N MET A 738 0.05 22.31 14.05
CA MET A 738 0.20 23.73 14.34
C MET A 738 -0.87 24.25 15.31
N SER A 739 -2.03 23.59 15.41
CA SER A 739 -3.03 23.99 16.42
C SER A 739 -2.57 23.79 17.87
N LEU A 740 -1.51 23.00 18.10
CA LEU A 740 -0.88 22.89 19.42
C LEU A 740 -0.23 24.20 19.88
N ILE A 741 0.18 25.05 18.94
CA ILE A 741 0.87 26.32 19.22
C ILE A 741 0.10 27.54 18.72
N CYS A 742 -0.93 27.39 17.90
CA CYS A 742 -1.78 28.51 17.49
C CYS A 742 -3.21 28.03 17.21
N PRO A 743 -4.22 28.39 18.03
CA PRO A 743 -5.60 27.95 17.83
C PRO A 743 -6.16 28.53 16.52
N ASN A 744 -5.67 29.71 16.13
CA ASN A 744 -5.96 30.36 14.87
C ASN A 744 -5.10 29.81 13.71
N THR A 745 -5.17 28.50 13.46
CA THR A 745 -4.53 27.86 12.30
C THR A 745 -5.55 27.59 11.20
N ARG A 746 -5.27 28.04 9.97
CA ARG A 746 -6.08 27.73 8.77
C ARG A 746 -5.29 27.12 7.64
N VAL A 747 -6.02 26.63 6.64
CA VAL A 747 -5.45 26.12 5.39
C VAL A 747 -5.95 26.91 4.19
N ILE A 748 -5.12 27.06 3.16
CA ILE A 748 -5.53 27.68 1.88
C ILE A 748 -5.23 26.78 0.67
N PRO A 749 -6.07 26.79 -0.38
CA PRO A 749 -5.84 26.03 -1.62
C PRO A 749 -4.72 26.62 -2.48
N GLY A 750 -3.78 25.81 -2.96
CA GLY A 750 -2.62 26.31 -3.71
C GLY A 750 -2.90 26.87 -5.10
N GLN A 751 -4.04 26.55 -5.72
CA GLN A 751 -4.47 27.19 -6.97
C GLN A 751 -4.61 28.71 -6.81
N MET A 752 -5.06 29.16 -5.64
CA MET A 752 -5.20 30.59 -5.32
C MET A 752 -3.83 31.27 -5.23
N THR A 753 -2.84 30.61 -4.64
CA THR A 753 -1.47 31.11 -4.51
C THR A 753 -0.87 31.46 -5.87
N ALA A 754 -1.04 30.60 -6.87
CA ALA A 754 -0.50 30.83 -8.21
C ALA A 754 -1.12 32.06 -8.91
N MET A 755 -2.43 32.26 -8.77
CA MET A 755 -3.14 33.40 -9.37
C MET A 755 -2.73 34.72 -8.69
N LEU A 756 -2.71 34.74 -7.36
CA LEU A 756 -2.33 35.90 -6.57
C LEU A 756 -0.86 36.28 -6.80
N ARG A 757 0.04 35.30 -6.91
CA ARG A 757 1.46 35.54 -7.22
C ARG A 757 1.63 36.31 -8.53
N ARG A 758 0.87 35.93 -9.57
CA ARG A 758 0.87 36.62 -10.86
C ARG A 758 0.33 38.05 -10.72
N ASN A 759 -0.81 38.22 -10.05
CA ASN A 759 -1.45 39.52 -9.88
C ASN A 759 -0.58 40.53 -9.11
N PHE A 760 0.09 40.07 -8.05
CA PHE A 760 0.98 40.91 -7.25
C PHE A 760 2.34 41.16 -7.91
N GLY A 761 2.54 40.75 -9.17
CA GLY A 761 3.81 40.93 -9.90
C GLY A 761 4.99 40.22 -9.25
N LEU A 762 4.73 39.10 -8.54
CA LEU A 762 5.75 38.38 -7.78
C LEU A 762 6.43 37.25 -8.57
N ASN A 763 5.96 36.94 -9.78
CA ASN A 763 6.66 36.00 -10.66
C ASN A 763 8.05 36.54 -11.07
N ASP A 764 8.16 37.87 -11.24
CA ASP A 764 9.39 38.55 -11.66
C ASP A 764 10.41 38.75 -10.53
N VAL A 765 10.09 38.33 -9.29
CA VAL A 765 11.02 38.45 -8.16
C VAL A 765 12.23 37.53 -8.34
N LEU A 766 12.03 36.38 -9.00
CA LEU A 766 13.08 35.37 -9.28
C LEU A 766 13.11 34.93 -10.76
N GLY A 767 12.07 35.27 -11.52
CA GLY A 767 11.91 34.91 -12.93
C GLY A 767 12.31 36.03 -13.88
N LEU A 768 12.67 35.64 -15.11
CA LEU A 768 12.77 36.55 -16.24
C LEU A 768 11.44 36.47 -17.02
N ASN A 769 10.86 37.60 -17.41
CA ASN A 769 9.68 37.70 -18.28
C ASN A 769 8.36 37.10 -17.73
N GLY A 770 8.08 37.21 -16.43
CA GLY A 770 6.77 36.84 -15.87
C GLY A 770 6.56 35.34 -15.58
N GLU A 771 7.57 34.49 -15.85
CA GLU A 771 7.53 33.05 -15.58
C GLU A 771 8.17 32.67 -14.25
N LYS A 772 7.57 31.71 -13.53
CA LYS A 772 8.10 31.22 -12.26
C LYS A 772 9.43 30.49 -12.48
N ASN A 773 10.54 31.02 -11.98
CA ASN A 773 11.82 30.32 -11.98
C ASN A 773 11.82 29.17 -10.95
N ARG A 774 11.67 27.94 -11.43
CA ARG A 774 11.70 26.72 -10.60
C ARG A 774 13.11 26.24 -10.27
N ASN A 775 14.14 26.79 -10.94
CA ASN A 775 15.54 26.43 -10.70
C ASN A 775 16.11 27.11 -9.45
N ASP A 776 15.42 28.13 -8.92
CA ASP A 776 15.79 28.80 -7.67
C ASP A 776 14.85 28.39 -6.52
N HIS A 777 15.38 27.75 -5.48
CA HIS A 777 14.60 27.31 -4.32
C HIS A 777 13.87 28.42 -3.56
N ARG A 778 14.29 29.69 -3.69
CA ARG A 778 13.65 30.83 -3.03
C ARG A 778 12.21 31.05 -3.46
N HIS A 779 11.75 30.44 -4.56
CA HIS A 779 10.36 30.53 -5.00
C HIS A 779 9.35 30.00 -3.96
N HIS A 780 9.77 29.09 -3.07
CA HIS A 780 8.94 28.62 -1.96
C HIS A 780 8.64 29.72 -0.93
N ALA A 781 9.61 30.61 -0.69
CA ALA A 781 9.39 31.77 0.17
C ALA A 781 8.50 32.82 -0.50
N VAL A 782 8.58 32.98 -1.83
CA VAL A 782 7.67 33.83 -2.60
C VAL A 782 6.23 33.33 -2.44
N ASP A 783 6.02 32.02 -2.57
CA ASP A 783 4.72 31.38 -2.36
C ASP A 783 4.23 31.59 -0.92
N ALA A 784 5.11 31.43 0.08
CA ALA A 784 4.79 31.71 1.49
C ALA A 784 4.37 33.18 1.74
N CYS A 785 4.99 34.16 1.07
CA CYS A 785 4.59 35.56 1.16
C CYS A 785 3.17 35.75 0.61
N VAL A 786 2.84 35.14 -0.53
CA VAL A 786 1.48 35.16 -1.09
C VAL A 786 0.48 34.52 -0.12
N ILE A 787 0.81 33.36 0.45
CA ILE A 787 -0.01 32.68 1.44
C ILE A 787 -0.27 33.61 2.64
N ALA A 788 0.74 34.34 3.11
CA ALA A 788 0.66 35.19 4.30
C ALA A 788 -0.34 36.35 4.17
N VAL A 789 -0.58 36.88 2.98
CA VAL A 789 -1.51 38.00 2.78
C VAL A 789 -2.94 37.56 2.52
N THR A 790 -3.20 36.26 2.42
CA THR A 790 -4.56 35.73 2.19
C THR A 790 -5.37 35.70 3.49
N ASP A 791 -6.66 36.02 3.39
CA ASP A 791 -7.62 35.93 4.50
C ASP A 791 -8.85 35.07 4.18
N GLN A 792 -9.68 34.82 5.20
CA GLN A 792 -10.88 33.99 5.06
C GLN A 792 -11.92 34.60 4.13
N GLY A 793 -12.07 35.93 4.12
CA GLY A 793 -13.01 36.62 3.25
C GLY A 793 -12.59 36.52 1.79
N LEU A 794 -11.30 36.65 1.51
CA LEU A 794 -10.71 36.43 0.20
C LEU A 794 -10.95 35.00 -0.27
N LEU A 795 -10.71 34.01 0.59
CA LEU A 795 -10.97 32.61 0.28
C LEU A 795 -12.45 32.36 -0.09
N GLN A 796 -13.39 32.95 0.66
CA GLN A 796 -14.82 32.85 0.38
C GLN A 796 -15.20 33.50 -0.96
N ARG A 797 -14.65 34.69 -1.26
CA ARG A 797 -14.86 35.35 -2.57
C ARG A 797 -14.33 34.51 -3.73
N PHE A 798 -13.14 33.92 -3.59
CA PHE A 798 -12.57 33.00 -4.59
C PHE A 798 -13.42 31.73 -4.75
N ALA A 799 -13.88 31.15 -3.64
CA ALA A 799 -14.73 29.96 -3.70
C ALA A 799 -16.09 30.25 -4.35
N ALA A 800 -16.68 31.42 -4.11
CA ALA A 800 -17.93 31.86 -4.73
C ALA A 800 -17.74 32.12 -6.23
N ALA A 801 -16.69 32.85 -6.62
CA ALA A 801 -16.37 33.13 -8.02
C ALA A 801 -15.96 31.88 -8.82
N SER A 802 -15.29 30.90 -8.18
CA SER A 802 -14.96 29.61 -8.80
C SER A 802 -16.21 28.74 -9.02
N ALA A 803 -17.22 28.86 -8.15
CA ALA A 803 -18.44 28.07 -8.23
C ALA A 803 -19.40 28.54 -9.35
N SER A 804 -19.30 29.77 -9.83
CA SER A 804 -20.27 30.42 -10.75
C SER A 804 -20.12 30.07 -12.25
N ALA A 805 -19.35 29.03 -12.59
CA ALA A 805 -19.12 28.51 -13.95
C ALA A 805 -18.46 29.48 -14.97
N ARG A 806 -18.28 30.76 -14.66
CA ARG A 806 -17.63 31.75 -15.54
C ARG A 806 -16.19 32.01 -15.09
N GLU A 807 -15.22 31.34 -15.70
CA GLU A 807 -13.78 31.55 -15.47
C GLU A 807 -13.36 33.03 -15.58
N ARG A 808 -14.07 33.81 -16.43
CA ARG A 808 -13.92 35.27 -16.56
C ARG A 808 -14.18 36.03 -15.24
N GLN A 809 -15.05 35.56 -14.35
CA GLN A 809 -15.29 36.22 -13.05
C GLN A 809 -14.15 35.99 -12.07
N LEU A 810 -13.52 34.81 -12.09
CA LEU A 810 -12.36 34.51 -11.26
C LEU A 810 -11.15 35.39 -11.66
N ASN A 811 -10.88 35.50 -12.96
CA ASN A 811 -9.81 36.36 -13.47
C ASN A 811 -10.07 37.84 -13.16
N ARG A 812 -11.30 38.34 -13.38
CA ARG A 812 -11.68 39.72 -13.01
C ARG A 812 -11.57 40.00 -11.50
N LEU A 813 -11.92 39.04 -10.64
CA LEU A 813 -11.76 39.18 -9.19
C LEU A 813 -10.28 39.34 -8.80
N VAL A 814 -9.40 38.63 -9.50
CA VAL A 814 -7.96 38.68 -9.28
C VAL A 814 -7.40 40.00 -9.80
N GLU A 815 -7.72 40.39 -11.05
CA GLU A 815 -7.28 41.63 -11.70
C GLU A 815 -7.67 42.89 -10.89
N ASN A 816 -8.87 42.90 -10.30
CA ASN A 816 -9.37 44.02 -9.52
C ASN A 816 -8.90 44.01 -8.05
N MET A 817 -8.05 43.06 -7.65
CA MET A 817 -7.60 42.97 -6.28
C MET A 817 -6.51 44.00 -5.98
N PRO A 818 -6.69 44.86 -4.96
CA PRO A 818 -5.65 45.79 -4.57
C PRO A 818 -4.43 45.03 -4.03
N LEU A 819 -3.26 45.66 -4.12
CA LEU A 819 -2.08 45.19 -3.40
C LEU A 819 -2.38 45.14 -1.89
N PRO A 820 -1.82 44.18 -1.13
CA PRO A 820 -2.00 44.10 0.31
C PRO A 820 -1.65 45.41 1.05
N TRP A 821 -0.60 46.08 0.58
CA TRP A 821 -0.27 47.48 0.85
C TRP A 821 0.62 47.99 -0.30
N GLU A 822 0.81 49.31 -0.40
CA GLU A 822 1.47 49.96 -1.53
C GLU A 822 2.86 49.38 -1.83
N SER A 823 3.72 49.25 -0.82
CA SER A 823 5.10 48.73 -0.95
C SER A 823 5.23 47.20 -0.80
N TYR A 824 4.16 46.45 -1.08
CA TYR A 824 4.16 44.99 -0.84
C TYR A 824 5.23 44.26 -1.65
N ARG A 825 5.34 44.59 -2.94
CA ARG A 825 6.28 43.93 -3.84
C ARG A 825 7.72 44.16 -3.43
N GLU A 826 8.07 45.39 -3.06
CA GLU A 826 9.40 45.78 -2.59
C GLU A 826 9.74 45.09 -1.28
N HIS A 827 8.76 44.96 -0.36
CA HIS A 827 8.93 44.23 0.88
C HIS A 827 9.23 42.74 0.64
N VAL A 828 8.52 42.12 -0.31
CA VAL A 828 8.79 40.73 -0.71
C VAL A 828 10.17 40.62 -1.34
N GLN A 829 10.50 41.45 -2.33
CA GLN A 829 11.80 41.44 -3.00
C GLN A 829 12.95 41.53 -1.99
N ARG A 830 12.92 42.53 -1.10
CA ARG A 830 13.92 42.71 -0.04
C ARG A 830 14.04 41.49 0.86
N ALA A 831 12.92 40.89 1.25
CA ALA A 831 12.93 39.69 2.09
C ALA A 831 13.53 38.49 1.36
N ILE A 832 13.22 38.31 0.07
CA ILE A 832 13.72 37.20 -0.77
C ILE A 832 15.22 37.36 -1.09
N ASP A 833 15.68 38.57 -1.37
CA ASP A 833 17.10 38.86 -1.64
C ASP A 833 17.98 38.59 -0.42
N GLY A 834 17.43 38.75 0.78
CA GLY A 834 18.09 38.41 2.04
C GLY A 834 18.10 36.92 2.40
N ILE A 835 17.50 36.03 1.59
CA ILE A 835 17.39 34.61 1.94
C ILE A 835 18.70 33.88 1.65
N TRP A 836 19.26 33.33 2.72
CA TRP A 836 20.19 32.21 2.65
C TRP A 836 19.40 30.90 2.74
N VAL A 837 19.35 30.14 1.64
CA VAL A 837 18.59 28.88 1.60
C VAL A 837 19.21 27.89 2.57
N SER A 838 18.40 27.40 3.51
CA SER A 838 18.85 26.45 4.51
C SER A 838 18.72 25.02 3.97
N HIS A 839 19.83 24.31 3.83
CA HIS A 839 19.82 22.89 3.47
C HIS A 839 19.94 22.03 4.73
N ARG A 840 19.10 20.99 4.85
CA ARG A 840 19.28 19.97 5.89
C ARG A 840 20.56 19.19 5.61
N PRO A 841 21.56 19.22 6.50
CA PRO A 841 22.75 18.42 6.31
C PRO A 841 22.41 16.93 6.49
N ASP A 842 23.10 16.09 5.73
CA ASP A 842 23.11 14.65 5.96
C ASP A 842 24.46 14.24 6.56
N HIS A 843 24.45 13.92 7.85
CA HIS A 843 25.62 13.44 8.59
C HIS A 843 25.51 11.94 8.89
N SER A 844 24.63 11.22 8.17
CA SER A 844 24.50 9.77 8.36
C SER A 844 25.78 9.05 7.94
N HIS A 845 26.32 8.23 8.85
CA HIS A 845 27.38 7.27 8.55
C HIS A 845 26.81 5.91 8.11
N GLU A 846 25.48 5.75 8.11
CA GLU A 846 24.79 4.54 7.66
C GLU A 846 24.38 4.67 6.18
N GLY A 847 24.71 3.66 5.37
CA GLY A 847 24.38 3.61 3.94
C GLY A 847 24.73 2.26 3.29
N ALA A 848 24.46 2.11 1.99
CA ALA A 848 24.94 0.96 1.23
C ALA A 848 26.46 1.08 1.05
N MET A 849 27.21 0.04 1.43
CA MET A 849 28.69 0.04 1.36
C MET A 849 29.22 -0.29 -0.04
N HIS A 850 28.50 -1.11 -0.80
CA HIS A 850 28.86 -1.55 -2.15
C HIS A 850 27.60 -1.99 -2.92
N ASN A 851 27.74 -2.22 -4.23
CA ASN A 851 26.67 -2.78 -5.05
C ASN A 851 26.39 -4.25 -4.72
N ASP A 852 25.18 -4.73 -5.00
CA ASP A 852 24.76 -6.12 -4.68
C ASP A 852 25.42 -7.18 -5.59
N THR A 853 25.83 -6.79 -6.80
CA THR A 853 26.45 -7.71 -7.77
C THR A 853 27.86 -8.11 -7.32
N ALA A 854 28.06 -9.39 -7.06
CA ALA A 854 29.38 -9.96 -6.83
C ALA A 854 30.03 -10.34 -8.17
N TYR A 855 31.24 -9.85 -8.40
CA TYR A 855 32.04 -10.18 -9.58
C TYR A 855 33.16 -11.15 -9.21
N GLY A 856 33.46 -12.10 -10.10
CA GLY A 856 34.66 -12.93 -9.98
C GLY A 856 35.89 -12.12 -10.32
N LEU A 857 36.89 -12.09 -9.44
CA LEU A 857 38.12 -11.33 -9.67
C LEU A 857 38.99 -12.03 -10.73
N ARG A 858 39.57 -11.23 -11.62
CA ARG A 858 40.60 -11.64 -12.58
C ARG A 858 41.85 -10.78 -12.36
N GLY A 859 42.99 -11.21 -12.91
CA GLY A 859 44.21 -10.40 -12.90
C GLY A 859 44.02 -9.06 -13.63
N ASN A 860 44.91 -8.11 -13.36
CA ASN A 860 44.99 -6.81 -14.04
C ASN A 860 43.72 -5.94 -13.90
N GLY A 861 43.09 -5.96 -12.72
CA GLY A 861 41.89 -5.15 -12.44
C GLY A 861 40.64 -5.57 -13.22
N ARG A 862 40.66 -6.74 -13.88
CA ARG A 862 39.52 -7.27 -14.61
C ARG A 862 38.60 -8.06 -13.68
N VAL A 863 37.33 -8.15 -14.08
CA VAL A 863 36.34 -8.95 -13.37
C VAL A 863 35.51 -9.76 -14.37
N SER A 864 34.95 -10.88 -13.92
CA SER A 864 34.03 -11.72 -14.70
C SER A 864 32.69 -11.85 -14.00
N PHE A 865 31.59 -11.83 -14.76
CA PHE A 865 30.24 -12.05 -14.24
C PHE A 865 29.42 -12.80 -15.29
N TYR A 866 28.52 -13.66 -14.85
CA TYR A 866 27.68 -14.41 -15.77
C TYR A 866 26.44 -13.59 -16.14
N LYS A 867 26.13 -13.49 -17.44
CA LYS A 867 24.85 -12.99 -17.95
C LYS A 867 24.05 -14.12 -18.61
N VAL A 868 22.74 -13.95 -18.68
CA VAL A 868 21.87 -14.86 -19.44
C VAL A 868 21.56 -14.19 -20.77
N VAL A 869 21.92 -14.83 -21.88
CA VAL A 869 21.59 -14.40 -23.25
C VAL A 869 20.87 -15.58 -23.89
N ASP A 870 19.66 -15.36 -24.40
CA ASP A 870 18.81 -16.38 -25.03
C ASP A 870 18.63 -17.66 -24.19
N GLY A 871 18.53 -17.49 -22.87
CA GLY A 871 18.38 -18.62 -21.93
C GLY A 871 19.67 -19.38 -21.62
N ALA A 872 20.78 -19.08 -22.31
CA ALA A 872 22.10 -19.63 -22.04
C ALA A 872 22.88 -18.75 -21.06
N ARG A 873 23.60 -19.38 -20.13
CA ARG A 873 24.46 -18.69 -19.16
C ARG A 873 25.85 -18.50 -19.77
N ILE A 874 26.23 -17.25 -20.03
CA ILE A 874 27.50 -16.86 -20.66
C ILE A 874 28.34 -16.08 -19.66
N CYS A 875 29.66 -16.32 -19.62
CA CYS A 875 30.61 -15.67 -18.72
C CYS A 875 31.16 -14.36 -19.31
#